data_AF-E6UFC6-F1
#
_entry.id   AF-E6UFC6-F1
#
_cell.length_a   1.000
_cell.length_b   1.000
_cell.length_c   1.000
_cell.angle_alpha   90.00
_cell.angle_beta   90.00
_cell.angle_gamma   90.00
#
_symmetry.space_group_name_H-M   'P 1'
#
loop_
_entity.id
_entity.type
_entity.pdbx_description
1 polymer ?
#
loop_
_entity_poly.entity_id
_entity_poly.type
_entity_poly.pdbx_seq_one_letter_code
_entity_poly.pdbx_strand_id
1 'polypeptide(L)'
;MERNPKQRPLIGVVINEPDQDFYNKALYHVQKEIFAHDADAAIFNTLLTQIDQVGVENSVFSLIEPGLLDGMIVFGYTIKNEDAKASILRIIDHSDLPAVCIGLETENMTSIMFDNDECTDKIVRHLTEWHHVNDVCFVSGPEDSIFHNRVLKSFRKAFSEQGIDLTDDRIIYGPDWIGEYTSVADDILDHGLPQAIVCISDFTAAGVIGALTEKGVHIPEDVIVTGYSMNEPFASDYINITSIERRPETMAVEAVRKLFAKIKWEEYVPAERKPCCVLRKGVTCGCERINLAELSRSAMDNMVSTRRSGFDSYYNDMSETLVNAESFDEFLWRLDWYTRYLGDFESFWLCINDGIMHVLGDKLEDYSETLSIAYSRQNGKGAVPGGAGFSRRELLPAIFGERDKPSAFIFNCLHFRHVNYGYTVLSYGDSGAFFDKHYVMWLRYAAIALEKQRRHVLYNDSVSDDQIRDSLTGLLNVKGYKKVMTQRCGSFDRPDMIMRIISVDVENLRGINSAYGYSEGDRVLQRLAMILNNSAGEDDICVRVSGDEFFICGLMEAAVPVDDVPVNLERNLDAFNSDSTIDFGVHFYTSRVVAPLTSAEILDTLPYEANYQRTLAKDNHKKKRTGIADGRENKSAEHYDEDERKLVAKILNDDLLTYHFQPIVSARTGDIVAYEALMRYEGEVKISPITILSHASAMGRLDDVERHTMYNLFKFVHEHQDDLGERQLFINSIPSCTLPDKDFEELCSTYSDIVKKIVIEFTEQTEASTQQLEKVLERRSRYGIGIAIDDYGTGYSNISNLLTFMPNCVKIDRSLIMNIHEDKRRQHFVKNIIDYARDNHFKVLAEGVEKTEELRTVTGMGIDLIQGYLTARPAPEPIKVIRADIRDKIRECNRVNENIKVKKTFFAGGERELSLMALDFDDYTEVFVTDGNCALKGTEGYTSSLCIKNKDGLDCRLRLDSVSLSGENNEASIIVGKGSRLTLEIEGNVLLGGSISVPTGAWLDIVGKGDLMMRSYMTQSYGIGSDPLSGYGMINVHLNGRLDISIDGEHCIGIGGGFASPNSKIEICSEDVDIELAGKHLICVGAIDSDTSVTIRDTRLLMSTHCVEGMGIGSSKGELDLLVENSELKYDASGDNISCICVSDKKSGKAVLRGTEISATMRGKNLMAIGSSNGNASVNAENCIFDILGEGARAMGLGGADPETEVNLKNCSGHIKFSSSHCEVFEVAEDKLKQEDCDIKISLNE
;
A
#
# COMPACT_ATOMS: atom_id res chain seq x y z
N MET A 1 -24.28 -15.06 -45.18
CA MET A 1 -24.20 -15.93 -43.99
C MET A 1 -25.63 -16.21 -43.56
N GLU A 2 -26.07 -17.46 -43.65
CA GLU A 2 -27.34 -17.89 -43.07
C GLU A 2 -27.25 -17.64 -41.56
N ARG A 3 -28.15 -16.82 -41.01
CA ARG A 3 -28.22 -16.58 -39.55
C ARG A 3 -28.49 -17.92 -38.89
N ASN A 4 -27.63 -18.33 -37.94
CA ASN A 4 -28.04 -19.35 -36.98
C ASN A 4 -29.38 -18.90 -36.36
N PRO A 5 -30.43 -19.74 -36.34
CA PRO A 5 -31.71 -19.34 -35.81
C PRO A 5 -31.55 -18.99 -34.32
N LYS A 6 -31.85 -17.73 -33.98
CA LYS A 6 -31.88 -17.29 -32.57
C LYS A 6 -32.90 -18.13 -31.81
N GLN A 7 -32.50 -18.73 -30.69
CA GLN A 7 -33.43 -19.47 -29.85
C GLN A 7 -34.44 -18.54 -29.14
N ARG A 8 -34.00 -17.34 -28.75
CA ARG A 8 -34.77 -16.33 -28.01
C ARG A 8 -34.50 -14.92 -28.55
N PRO A 9 -35.40 -13.94 -28.33
CA PRO A 9 -35.10 -12.53 -28.55
C PRO A 9 -33.90 -12.09 -27.69
N LEU A 10 -33.04 -11.24 -28.24
CA LEU A 10 -31.88 -10.68 -27.54
C LEU A 10 -32.07 -9.17 -27.32
N ILE A 11 -32.13 -8.75 -26.07
CA ILE A 11 -32.32 -7.35 -25.67
C ILE A 11 -30.98 -6.73 -25.29
N GLY A 12 -30.59 -5.65 -25.98
CA GLY A 12 -29.42 -4.85 -25.61
C GLY A 12 -29.74 -3.97 -24.40
N VAL A 13 -28.82 -3.91 -23.43
CA VAL A 13 -28.92 -2.98 -22.29
C VAL A 13 -27.62 -2.19 -22.21
N VAL A 14 -27.72 -0.86 -22.20
CA VAL A 14 -26.56 0.03 -22.13
C VAL A 14 -26.58 0.80 -20.82
N ILE A 15 -25.51 0.68 -20.03
CA ILE A 15 -25.41 1.27 -18.69
C ILE A 15 -23.96 1.58 -18.32
N ASN A 16 -23.75 2.65 -17.55
CA ASN A 16 -22.45 3.02 -16.96
C ASN A 16 -22.54 2.99 -15.43
N GLU A 17 -21.44 2.67 -14.74
CA GLU A 17 -21.34 2.72 -13.27
C GLU A 17 -22.56 2.07 -12.55
N PRO A 18 -22.94 0.83 -12.90
CA PRO A 18 -24.10 0.14 -12.34
C PRO A 18 -23.91 -0.30 -10.88
N ASP A 19 -22.75 -0.04 -10.30
CA ASP A 19 -22.41 -0.31 -8.90
C ASP A 19 -23.13 0.65 -7.94
N GLN A 20 -23.67 1.76 -8.43
CA GLN A 20 -24.58 2.59 -7.65
C GLN A 20 -25.86 1.81 -7.33
N ASP A 21 -26.22 1.70 -6.04
CA ASP A 21 -27.31 0.85 -5.53
C ASP A 21 -28.64 1.02 -6.30
N PHE A 22 -29.03 2.26 -6.60
CA PHE A 22 -30.25 2.53 -7.36
C PHE A 22 -30.22 1.94 -8.78
N TYR A 23 -29.12 2.10 -9.50
CA TYR A 23 -28.97 1.59 -10.87
C TYR A 23 -28.73 0.08 -10.89
N ASN A 24 -28.05 -0.46 -9.88
CA ASN A 24 -27.91 -1.90 -9.67
C ASN A 24 -29.28 -2.58 -9.50
N LYS A 25 -30.10 -2.05 -8.60
CA LYS A 25 -31.48 -2.52 -8.38
C LYS A 25 -32.33 -2.36 -9.64
N ALA A 26 -32.24 -1.20 -10.31
CA ALA A 26 -32.96 -1.00 -11.57
C ALA A 26 -32.56 -2.06 -12.62
N LEU A 27 -31.26 -2.33 -12.78
CA LEU A 27 -30.76 -3.33 -13.72
C LEU A 27 -31.18 -4.76 -13.34
N TYR A 28 -31.17 -5.12 -12.06
CA TYR A 28 -31.70 -6.39 -11.58
C TYR A 28 -33.16 -6.60 -12.01
N HIS A 29 -34.01 -5.57 -11.84
CA HIS A 29 -35.42 -5.64 -12.22
C HIS A 29 -35.64 -5.61 -13.74
N VAL A 30 -34.81 -4.88 -14.49
CA VAL A 30 -34.79 -4.92 -15.96
C VAL A 30 -34.50 -6.35 -16.44
N GLN A 31 -33.45 -6.98 -15.92
CA GLN A 31 -33.08 -8.36 -16.29
C GLN A 31 -34.21 -9.34 -15.97
N LYS A 32 -34.77 -9.28 -14.76
CA LYS A 32 -35.87 -10.16 -14.35
C LYS A 32 -37.11 -10.04 -15.24
N GLU A 33 -37.48 -8.83 -15.64
CA GLU A 33 -38.63 -8.64 -16.52
C GLU A 33 -38.30 -9.09 -17.96
N ILE A 34 -37.06 -8.90 -18.45
CA ILE A 34 -36.61 -9.46 -19.74
C ILE A 34 -36.74 -10.99 -19.74
N PHE A 35 -36.26 -11.65 -18.69
CA PHE A 35 -36.35 -13.11 -18.54
C PHE A 35 -37.80 -13.60 -18.44
N ALA A 36 -38.69 -12.83 -17.82
CA ALA A 36 -40.12 -13.15 -17.77
C ALA A 36 -40.79 -13.15 -19.15
N HIS A 37 -40.19 -12.48 -20.13
CA HIS A 37 -40.58 -12.52 -21.54
C HIS A 37 -39.85 -13.60 -22.37
N ASP A 38 -39.11 -14.52 -21.73
CA ASP A 38 -38.29 -15.57 -22.36
C ASP A 38 -37.27 -15.00 -23.38
N ALA A 39 -36.61 -13.91 -23.00
CA ALA A 39 -35.60 -13.23 -23.79
C ALA A 39 -34.24 -13.19 -23.06
N ASP A 40 -33.15 -13.19 -23.83
CA ASP A 40 -31.79 -13.02 -23.34
C ASP A 40 -31.42 -11.52 -23.25
N ALA A 41 -30.44 -11.18 -22.42
CA ALA A 41 -29.93 -9.82 -22.29
C ALA A 41 -28.44 -9.72 -22.65
N ALA A 42 -28.07 -8.77 -23.51
CA ALA A 42 -26.68 -8.37 -23.74
C ALA A 42 -26.45 -7.00 -23.09
N ILE A 43 -25.72 -6.98 -21.98
CA ILE A 43 -25.49 -5.79 -21.16
C ILE A 43 -24.12 -5.21 -21.52
N PHE A 44 -24.08 -4.04 -22.14
CA PHE A 44 -22.85 -3.32 -22.49
C PHE A 44 -22.55 -2.29 -21.40
N ASN A 45 -21.43 -2.48 -20.70
CA ASN A 45 -21.13 -1.76 -19.47
C ASN A 45 -19.76 -1.08 -19.45
N THR A 46 -19.69 0.10 -18.83
CA THR A 46 -18.43 0.80 -18.48
C THR A 46 -18.33 1.06 -16.97
N LEU A 47 -17.11 1.13 -16.45
CA LEU A 47 -16.70 1.18 -15.03
C LEU A 47 -15.97 2.52 -14.69
N LEU A 48 -16.37 3.62 -15.33
CA LEU A 48 -15.64 4.88 -15.39
C LEU A 48 -15.14 5.41 -14.02
N THR A 49 -13.83 5.64 -13.92
CA THR A 49 -13.17 6.15 -12.68
C THR A 49 -12.01 7.12 -12.95
N GLN A 50 -11.56 7.29 -14.21
CA GLN A 50 -10.49 8.24 -14.57
C GLN A 50 -10.75 8.91 -15.93
N ILE A 51 -10.57 10.24 -16.01
CA ILE A 51 -10.88 11.07 -17.18
C ILE A 51 -10.06 10.68 -18.43
N ASP A 52 -8.83 10.20 -18.24
CA ASP A 52 -7.89 9.93 -19.34
C ASP A 52 -8.11 8.58 -20.07
N GLN A 53 -9.02 7.72 -19.57
CA GLN A 53 -9.25 6.36 -20.11
C GLN A 53 -10.66 6.17 -20.69
N VAL A 54 -11.49 7.20 -20.63
CA VAL A 54 -12.91 7.17 -21.02
C VAL A 54 -13.10 6.74 -22.48
N GLY A 55 -12.17 7.11 -23.38
CA GLY A 55 -12.25 6.78 -24.81
C GLY A 55 -12.19 5.27 -25.09
N VAL A 56 -11.18 4.57 -24.58
CA VAL A 56 -10.99 3.13 -24.81
C VAL A 56 -12.05 2.31 -24.07
N GLU A 57 -12.51 2.75 -22.91
CA GLU A 57 -13.51 2.03 -22.15
C GLU A 57 -14.88 2.07 -22.84
N ASN A 58 -15.23 3.24 -23.40
CA ASN A 58 -16.43 3.42 -24.23
C ASN A 58 -16.40 2.62 -25.55
N SER A 59 -15.25 2.05 -25.94
CA SER A 59 -15.18 1.16 -27.11
C SER A 59 -16.14 -0.02 -26.99
N VAL A 60 -16.48 -0.48 -25.77
CA VAL A 60 -17.47 -1.55 -25.56
C VAL A 60 -18.81 -1.30 -26.29
N PHE A 61 -19.21 -0.04 -26.50
CA PHE A 61 -20.41 0.30 -27.25
C PHE A 61 -20.27 0.09 -28.76
N SER A 62 -19.05 0.01 -29.30
CA SER A 62 -18.78 -0.35 -30.70
C SER A 62 -19.11 -1.82 -30.99
N LEU A 63 -19.24 -2.66 -29.96
CA LEU A 63 -19.71 -4.04 -30.09
C LEU A 63 -21.21 -4.13 -30.40
N ILE A 64 -22.00 -3.09 -30.11
CA ILE A 64 -23.45 -3.11 -30.32
C ILE A 64 -23.73 -3.31 -31.82
N GLU A 65 -24.26 -4.48 -32.16
CA GLU A 65 -24.65 -4.85 -33.52
C GLU A 65 -26.18 -4.87 -33.61
N PRO A 66 -26.84 -3.81 -34.12
CA PRO A 66 -28.30 -3.70 -34.13
C PRO A 66 -28.98 -4.84 -34.88
N GLY A 67 -28.31 -5.40 -35.89
CA GLY A 67 -28.84 -6.54 -36.64
C GLY A 67 -29.03 -7.81 -35.79
N LEU A 68 -28.33 -7.92 -34.65
CA LEU A 68 -28.44 -9.03 -33.70
C LEU A 68 -29.39 -8.74 -32.55
N LEU A 69 -29.85 -7.52 -32.34
CA LEU A 69 -30.74 -7.15 -31.23
C LEU A 69 -32.19 -7.11 -31.70
N ASP A 70 -33.12 -7.44 -30.79
CA ASP A 70 -34.56 -7.34 -31.03
C ASP A 70 -35.18 -6.11 -30.34
N GLY A 71 -34.46 -5.51 -29.39
CA GLY A 71 -34.77 -4.22 -28.77
C GLY A 71 -33.64 -3.74 -27.87
N MET A 72 -33.71 -2.49 -27.41
CA MET A 72 -32.67 -1.90 -26.56
C MET A 72 -33.21 -1.04 -25.42
N ILE A 73 -32.54 -1.12 -24.26
CA ILE A 73 -32.78 -0.28 -23.09
C ILE A 73 -31.52 0.52 -22.81
N VAL A 74 -31.65 1.84 -22.67
CA VAL A 74 -30.52 2.75 -22.43
C VAL A 74 -30.71 3.49 -21.12
N PHE A 75 -29.78 3.32 -20.18
CA PHE A 75 -29.72 4.10 -18.93
C PHE A 75 -29.08 5.47 -19.22
N GLY A 76 -29.80 6.34 -19.93
CA GLY A 76 -29.26 7.57 -20.51
C GLY A 76 -28.62 8.53 -19.51
N TYR A 77 -29.11 8.57 -18.26
CA TYR A 77 -28.51 9.41 -17.21
C TYR A 77 -27.12 8.94 -16.79
N THR A 78 -26.85 7.64 -16.82
CA THR A 78 -25.56 7.07 -16.40
C THR A 78 -24.43 7.41 -17.39
N ILE A 79 -24.78 7.71 -18.65
CA ILE A 79 -23.83 7.97 -19.72
C ILE A 79 -23.39 9.43 -19.69
N LYS A 80 -22.36 9.72 -18.88
CA LYS A 80 -21.81 11.07 -18.69
C LYS A 80 -20.99 11.59 -19.89
N ASN A 81 -20.43 10.70 -20.72
CA ASN A 81 -19.63 11.09 -21.89
C ASN A 81 -20.54 11.41 -23.09
N GLU A 82 -20.50 12.65 -23.57
CA GLU A 82 -21.36 13.12 -24.66
C GLU A 82 -21.06 12.45 -26.01
N ASP A 83 -19.82 12.06 -26.30
CA ASP A 83 -19.47 11.36 -27.56
C ASP A 83 -20.02 9.93 -27.58
N ALA A 84 -19.92 9.20 -26.46
CA ALA A 84 -20.49 7.87 -26.30
C ALA A 84 -22.01 7.92 -26.40
N LYS A 85 -22.64 8.87 -25.70
CA LYS A 85 -24.08 9.12 -25.76
C LYS A 85 -24.53 9.42 -27.19
N ALA A 86 -23.85 10.31 -27.91
CA ALA A 86 -24.14 10.61 -29.30
C ALA A 86 -23.97 9.37 -30.20
N SER A 87 -22.98 8.52 -29.94
CA SER A 87 -22.74 7.30 -30.71
C SER A 87 -23.86 6.27 -30.51
N ILE A 88 -24.31 6.06 -29.26
CA ILE A 88 -25.43 5.16 -28.95
C ILE A 88 -26.73 5.67 -29.58
N LEU A 89 -27.01 6.97 -29.48
CA LEU A 89 -28.19 7.57 -30.11
C LEU A 89 -28.15 7.40 -31.64
N ARG A 90 -26.98 7.58 -32.28
CA ARG A 90 -26.84 7.32 -33.72
C ARG A 90 -27.15 5.87 -34.08
N ILE A 91 -26.68 4.91 -33.28
CA ILE A 91 -26.97 3.49 -33.50
C ILE A 91 -28.49 3.24 -33.52
N ILE A 92 -29.22 3.85 -32.58
CA ILE A 92 -30.69 3.74 -32.48
C ILE A 92 -31.37 4.45 -33.64
N ASP A 93 -30.99 5.68 -33.96
CA ASP A 93 -31.65 6.46 -35.01
C ASP A 93 -31.44 5.84 -36.42
N HIS A 94 -30.35 5.09 -36.63
CA HIS A 94 -30.00 4.48 -37.92
C HIS A 94 -30.37 2.99 -38.00
N SER A 95 -30.94 2.40 -36.96
CA SER A 95 -31.49 1.05 -36.97
C SER A 95 -32.96 1.12 -36.60
N ASP A 96 -33.86 0.41 -37.29
CA ASP A 96 -35.29 0.37 -36.91
C ASP A 96 -35.53 -0.39 -35.58
N LEU A 97 -34.54 -0.38 -34.66
CA LEU A 97 -34.48 -1.11 -33.41
C LEU A 97 -35.38 -0.43 -32.36
N PRO A 98 -36.41 -1.11 -31.83
CA PRO A 98 -37.20 -0.58 -30.74
C PRO A 98 -36.31 -0.24 -29.53
N ALA A 99 -36.38 1.01 -29.06
CA ALA A 99 -35.59 1.47 -27.92
C ALA A 99 -36.41 2.21 -26.87
N VAL A 100 -36.00 2.07 -25.61
CA VAL A 100 -36.53 2.80 -24.45
C VAL A 100 -35.38 3.38 -23.63
N CYS A 101 -35.47 4.66 -23.29
CA CYS A 101 -34.49 5.37 -22.47
C CYS A 101 -34.98 5.49 -21.02
N ILE A 102 -34.09 5.26 -20.05
CA ILE A 102 -34.34 5.42 -18.62
C ILE A 102 -33.53 6.61 -18.09
N GLY A 103 -34.20 7.51 -17.38
CA GLY A 103 -33.54 8.60 -16.63
C GLY A 103 -33.09 9.81 -17.44
N LEU A 104 -33.30 9.81 -18.76
CA LEU A 104 -33.01 10.95 -19.63
C LEU A 104 -34.14 11.17 -20.63
N GLU A 105 -34.63 12.41 -20.72
CA GLU A 105 -35.61 12.83 -21.73
C GLU A 105 -34.92 12.99 -23.09
N THR A 106 -35.48 12.34 -24.12
CA THR A 106 -34.97 12.39 -25.49
C THR A 106 -36.13 12.58 -26.47
N GLU A 107 -35.96 13.42 -27.49
CA GLU A 107 -37.02 13.72 -28.47
C GLU A 107 -37.40 12.52 -29.35
N ASN A 108 -36.46 11.62 -29.64
CA ASN A 108 -36.61 10.52 -30.61
C ASN A 108 -36.90 9.15 -29.98
N MET A 109 -36.88 9.02 -28.65
CA MET A 109 -37.14 7.73 -27.97
C MET A 109 -38.15 7.85 -26.84
N THR A 110 -38.87 6.76 -26.59
CA THR A 110 -39.72 6.65 -25.42
C THR A 110 -38.85 6.70 -24.16
N SER A 111 -39.00 7.77 -23.39
CA SER A 111 -38.23 8.01 -22.17
C SER A 111 -39.09 7.70 -20.94
N ILE A 112 -38.48 7.09 -19.93
CA ILE A 112 -39.10 6.83 -18.63
C ILE A 112 -38.27 7.51 -17.57
N MET A 113 -38.93 8.37 -16.79
CA MET A 113 -38.33 9.11 -15.70
C MET A 113 -38.78 8.54 -14.37
N PHE A 114 -37.86 8.56 -13.40
CA PHE A 114 -38.21 8.25 -12.02
C PHE A 114 -39.15 9.34 -11.46
N ASP A 115 -40.14 8.91 -10.68
CA ASP A 115 -41.13 9.80 -10.11
C ASP A 115 -40.64 10.41 -8.79
N ASN A 116 -40.07 11.61 -8.90
CA ASN A 116 -39.58 12.37 -7.77
C ASN A 116 -40.71 13.00 -6.94
N ASP A 117 -41.89 13.23 -7.52
CA ASP A 117 -42.98 13.96 -6.84
C ASP A 117 -43.57 13.15 -5.68
N GLU A 118 -43.75 11.83 -5.85
CA GLU A 118 -44.18 10.97 -4.74
C GLU A 118 -43.14 10.93 -3.61
N CYS A 119 -41.84 11.01 -3.95
CA CYS A 119 -40.74 11.02 -2.97
C CYS A 119 -40.74 12.31 -2.16
N THR A 120 -40.81 13.46 -2.83
CA THR A 120 -40.80 14.77 -2.17
C THR A 120 -42.06 14.99 -1.34
N ASP A 121 -43.24 14.60 -1.84
CA ASP A 121 -44.50 14.70 -1.10
C ASP A 121 -44.45 13.95 0.24
N LYS A 122 -43.87 12.75 0.28
CA LYS A 122 -43.76 11.97 1.54
C LYS A 122 -42.85 12.63 2.58
N ILE A 123 -41.69 13.17 2.19
CA ILE A 123 -40.82 13.90 3.13
C ILE A 123 -41.51 15.18 3.59
N VAL A 124 -42.06 15.95 2.65
CA VAL A 124 -42.66 17.25 2.96
C VAL A 124 -43.85 17.08 3.90
N ARG A 125 -44.77 16.17 3.61
CA ARG A 125 -45.90 15.88 4.53
C ARG A 125 -45.43 15.37 5.87
N HIS A 126 -44.36 14.59 5.92
CA HIS A 126 -43.78 14.17 7.19
C HIS A 126 -43.32 15.39 8.01
N LEU A 127 -42.63 16.35 7.40
CA LEU A 127 -42.20 17.57 8.09
C LEU A 127 -43.39 18.46 8.48
N THR A 128 -44.35 18.69 7.59
CA THR A 128 -45.45 19.64 7.80
C THR A 128 -46.59 19.08 8.64
N GLU A 129 -47.06 17.86 8.37
CA GLU A 129 -48.23 17.27 9.03
C GLU A 129 -47.85 16.67 10.40
N TRP A 130 -46.64 16.08 10.52
CA TRP A 130 -46.21 15.40 11.75
C TRP A 130 -45.35 16.27 12.66
N HIS A 131 -44.39 17.02 12.09
CA HIS A 131 -43.50 17.90 12.87
C HIS A 131 -43.96 19.36 12.91
N HIS A 132 -45.04 19.71 12.19
CA HIS A 132 -45.58 21.07 12.13
C HIS A 132 -44.56 22.13 11.67
N VAL A 133 -43.60 21.70 10.85
CA VAL A 133 -42.56 22.55 10.26
C VAL A 133 -43.21 23.55 9.31
N ASN A 134 -42.84 24.83 9.45
CA ASN A 134 -43.24 25.93 8.57
C ASN A 134 -42.08 26.81 8.09
N ASP A 135 -40.88 26.63 8.64
CA ASP A 135 -39.64 27.30 8.21
C ASP A 135 -38.57 26.26 7.86
N VAL A 136 -38.10 26.29 6.61
CA VAL A 136 -37.27 25.23 6.02
C VAL A 136 -36.12 25.84 5.23
N CYS A 137 -34.96 25.18 5.27
CA CYS A 137 -33.86 25.41 4.35
C CYS A 137 -33.65 24.18 3.46
N PHE A 138 -33.27 24.40 2.20
CA PHE A 138 -32.91 23.34 1.27
C PHE A 138 -31.43 23.42 0.91
N VAL A 139 -30.69 22.33 1.14
CA VAL A 139 -29.29 22.21 0.74
C VAL A 139 -29.22 21.37 -0.53
N SER A 140 -28.95 22.04 -1.65
CA SER A 140 -28.80 21.46 -2.98
C SER A 140 -27.36 21.02 -3.27
N GLY A 141 -27.15 20.28 -4.36
CA GLY A 141 -25.81 20.01 -4.90
C GLY A 141 -25.33 21.14 -5.82
N PRO A 142 -24.38 20.91 -6.74
CA PRO A 142 -23.90 21.94 -7.68
C PRO A 142 -25.04 22.59 -8.50
N GLU A 143 -24.95 23.91 -8.68
CA GLU A 143 -25.99 24.75 -9.31
C GLU A 143 -26.29 24.35 -10.77
N ASP A 144 -25.29 23.82 -11.48
CA ASP A 144 -25.36 23.37 -12.87
C ASP A 144 -25.94 21.95 -13.05
N SER A 145 -26.24 21.24 -11.95
CA SER A 145 -26.77 19.88 -12.03
C SER A 145 -28.25 19.83 -12.42
N ILE A 146 -28.53 19.27 -13.60
CA ILE A 146 -29.89 19.03 -14.10
C ILE A 146 -30.71 18.16 -13.14
N PHE A 147 -30.08 17.16 -12.51
CA PHE A 147 -30.75 16.27 -11.56
C PHE A 147 -31.16 17.02 -10.29
N HIS A 148 -30.25 17.77 -9.68
CA HIS A 148 -30.53 18.52 -8.45
C HIS A 148 -31.62 19.57 -8.68
N ASN A 149 -31.55 20.29 -9.80
CA ASN A 149 -32.56 21.26 -10.18
C ASN A 149 -33.95 20.63 -10.38
N ARG A 150 -34.02 19.40 -10.91
CA ARG A 150 -35.29 18.65 -11.06
C ARG A 150 -35.88 18.26 -9.71
N VAL A 151 -35.05 17.76 -8.79
CA VAL A 151 -35.48 17.39 -7.43
C VAL A 151 -35.92 18.62 -6.64
N LEU A 152 -35.15 19.71 -6.69
CA LEU A 152 -35.48 21.00 -6.08
C LEU A 152 -36.85 21.51 -6.58
N LYS A 153 -37.14 21.39 -7.88
CA LYS A 153 -38.44 21.75 -8.45
C LYS A 153 -39.59 20.93 -7.84
N SER A 154 -39.40 19.62 -7.64
CA SER A 154 -40.38 18.74 -6.98
C SER A 154 -40.57 19.10 -5.50
N PHE A 155 -39.51 19.52 -4.79
CA PHE A 155 -39.63 20.01 -3.41
C PHE A 155 -40.35 21.35 -3.32
N ARG A 156 -40.02 22.33 -4.18
CA ARG A 156 -40.75 23.61 -4.25
C ARG A 156 -42.25 23.40 -4.46
N LYS A 157 -42.61 22.50 -5.37
CA LYS A 157 -44.01 22.12 -5.61
C LYS A 157 -44.66 21.52 -4.35
N ALA A 158 -44.03 20.52 -3.74
CA ALA A 158 -44.57 19.84 -2.56
C ALA A 158 -44.74 20.80 -1.36
N PHE A 159 -43.77 21.68 -1.09
CA PHE A 159 -43.87 22.69 -0.04
C PHE A 159 -44.97 23.73 -0.33
N SER A 160 -45.08 24.19 -1.59
CA SER A 160 -46.12 25.13 -2.00
C SER A 160 -47.52 24.54 -1.82
N GLU A 161 -47.71 23.25 -2.11
CA GLU A 161 -48.97 22.53 -1.86
C GLU A 161 -49.33 22.43 -0.37
N GLN A 162 -48.33 22.49 0.52
CA GLN A 162 -48.50 22.59 1.98
C GLN A 162 -48.58 24.04 2.50
N GLY A 163 -48.54 25.04 1.61
CA GLY A 163 -48.60 26.45 1.98
C GLY A 163 -47.29 27.06 2.48
N ILE A 164 -46.14 26.42 2.21
CA ILE A 164 -44.80 26.90 2.56
C ILE A 164 -44.11 27.39 1.27
N ASP A 165 -43.63 28.62 1.28
CA ASP A 165 -42.88 29.19 0.15
C ASP A 165 -41.37 29.03 0.38
N LEU A 166 -40.72 28.18 -0.41
CA LEU A 166 -39.27 27.97 -0.36
C LEU A 166 -38.56 29.02 -1.23
N THR A 167 -38.23 30.16 -0.62
CA THR A 167 -37.60 31.31 -1.28
C THR A 167 -36.14 31.03 -1.65
N ASP A 168 -35.60 31.80 -2.61
CA ASP A 168 -34.23 31.60 -3.11
C ASP A 168 -33.14 31.77 -2.03
N ASP A 169 -33.37 32.64 -1.03
CA ASP A 169 -32.48 32.84 0.12
C ASP A 169 -32.48 31.67 1.12
N ARG A 170 -33.45 30.75 1.02
CA ARG A 170 -33.51 29.51 1.80
C ARG A 170 -32.90 28.31 1.05
N ILE A 171 -32.27 28.53 -0.10
CA ILE A 171 -31.63 27.49 -0.90
C ILE A 171 -30.12 27.73 -0.90
N ILE A 172 -29.38 26.74 -0.40
CA ILE A 172 -27.92 26.79 -0.32
C ILE A 172 -27.36 25.70 -1.23
N TYR A 173 -26.38 26.06 -2.05
CA TYR A 173 -25.73 25.13 -2.98
C TYR A 173 -24.43 24.63 -2.36
N GLY A 174 -24.27 23.31 -2.23
CA GLY A 174 -23.12 22.67 -1.61
C GLY A 174 -22.37 21.70 -2.52
N PRO A 175 -21.17 21.26 -2.11
CA PRO A 175 -20.48 20.15 -2.75
C PRO A 175 -21.26 18.85 -2.50
N ASP A 176 -21.48 18.03 -3.53
CA ASP A 176 -22.32 16.81 -3.45
C ASP A 176 -21.50 15.50 -3.44
N TRP A 177 -20.16 15.58 -3.52
CA TRP A 177 -19.32 14.37 -3.66
C TRP A 177 -18.03 14.38 -2.80
N ILE A 178 -17.35 15.53 -2.65
CA ILE A 178 -16.17 15.71 -1.76
C ILE A 178 -16.11 17.20 -1.36
N GLY A 179 -16.11 17.53 -0.07
CA GLY A 179 -15.94 18.92 0.37
C GLY A 179 -16.11 19.16 1.87
N GLU A 180 -15.63 20.32 2.34
CA GLU A 180 -15.84 20.82 3.69
C GLU A 180 -17.21 21.52 3.77
N TYR A 181 -18.09 21.06 4.68
CA TYR A 181 -19.45 21.59 4.84
C TYR A 181 -19.53 22.78 5.82
N THR A 182 -18.40 23.24 6.35
CA THR A 182 -18.31 24.37 7.28
C THR A 182 -18.95 25.63 6.70
N SER A 183 -18.70 25.95 5.42
CA SER A 183 -19.26 27.14 4.77
C SER A 183 -20.78 27.03 4.57
N VAL A 184 -21.28 25.83 4.25
CA VAL A 184 -22.72 25.57 4.13
C VAL A 184 -23.40 25.77 5.49
N ALA A 185 -22.78 25.30 6.58
CA ALA A 185 -23.27 25.52 7.93
C ALA A 185 -23.23 27.02 8.34
N ASP A 186 -22.18 27.75 7.96
CA ASP A 186 -22.12 29.20 8.17
C ASP A 186 -23.24 29.94 7.44
N ASP A 187 -23.47 29.62 6.16
CA ASP A 187 -24.56 30.22 5.38
C ASP A 187 -25.94 29.93 6.02
N ILE A 188 -26.18 28.71 6.52
CA ILE A 188 -27.41 28.36 7.25
C ILE A 188 -27.59 29.24 8.50
N LEU A 189 -26.52 29.41 9.29
CA LEU A 189 -26.57 30.16 10.54
C LEU A 189 -26.72 31.67 10.30
N ASP A 190 -26.09 32.21 9.25
CA ASP A 190 -26.18 33.62 8.86
C ASP A 190 -27.61 34.00 8.44
N HIS A 191 -28.35 33.06 7.83
CA HIS A 191 -29.77 33.22 7.48
C HIS A 191 -30.73 32.83 8.62
N GLY A 192 -30.19 32.45 9.78
CA GLY A 192 -30.93 31.98 10.95
C GLY A 192 -31.37 30.52 10.84
N LEU A 193 -31.17 29.78 11.93
CA LEU A 193 -31.43 28.34 12.01
C LEU A 193 -32.91 28.01 11.73
N PRO A 194 -33.23 27.25 10.66
CA PRO A 194 -34.59 26.87 10.32
C PRO A 194 -35.11 25.76 11.24
N GLN A 195 -36.42 25.44 11.15
CA GLN A 195 -36.98 24.30 11.87
C GLN A 195 -36.58 22.95 11.24
N ALA A 196 -36.38 22.93 9.91
CA ALA A 196 -35.89 21.76 9.20
C ALA A 196 -34.94 22.12 8.06
N ILE A 197 -33.95 21.27 7.84
CA ILE A 197 -33.03 21.31 6.70
C ILE A 197 -33.28 20.07 5.85
N VAL A 198 -33.60 20.28 4.57
CA VAL A 198 -33.79 19.21 3.59
C VAL A 198 -32.57 19.17 2.67
N CYS A 199 -31.84 18.07 2.70
CA CYS A 199 -30.63 17.88 1.92
C CYS A 199 -30.91 17.01 0.68
N ILE A 200 -30.22 17.33 -0.42
CA ILE A 200 -30.38 16.66 -1.72
C ILE A 200 -29.93 15.19 -1.74
N SER A 201 -29.05 14.81 -0.82
CA SER A 201 -28.48 13.47 -0.65
C SER A 201 -28.24 13.18 0.84
N ASP A 202 -28.10 11.90 1.19
CA ASP A 202 -27.84 11.48 2.56
C ASP A 202 -26.39 11.81 2.96
N PHE A 203 -25.46 11.81 2.00
CA PHE A 203 -24.11 12.34 2.15
C PHE A 203 -24.10 13.84 2.51
N THR A 204 -24.86 14.66 1.78
CA THR A 204 -25.00 16.10 2.11
C THR A 204 -25.58 16.29 3.51
N ALA A 205 -26.59 15.48 3.87
CA ALA A 205 -27.18 15.51 5.22
C ALA A 205 -26.14 15.17 6.30
N ALA A 206 -25.33 14.13 6.10
CA ALA A 206 -24.25 13.76 7.02
C ALA A 206 -23.20 14.87 7.17
N GLY A 207 -22.78 15.49 6.06
CA GLY A 207 -21.83 16.61 6.06
C GLY A 207 -22.36 17.83 6.82
N VAL A 208 -23.62 18.20 6.57
CA VAL A 208 -24.31 19.30 7.27
C VAL A 208 -24.48 18.99 8.76
N ILE A 209 -24.86 17.77 9.12
CA ILE A 209 -24.97 17.34 10.53
C ILE A 209 -23.62 17.50 11.24
N GLY A 210 -22.53 17.03 10.63
CA GLY A 210 -21.19 17.15 11.20
C GLY A 210 -20.79 18.61 11.43
N ALA A 211 -20.92 19.45 10.40
CA ALA A 211 -20.55 20.86 10.45
C ALA A 211 -21.40 21.68 11.44
N LEU A 212 -22.71 21.41 11.54
CA LEU A 212 -23.60 22.07 12.51
C LEU A 212 -23.31 21.61 13.94
N THR A 213 -23.01 20.32 14.15
CA THR A 213 -22.67 19.77 15.46
C THR A 213 -21.38 20.39 16.00
N GLU A 214 -20.36 20.58 15.15
CA GLU A 214 -19.12 21.28 15.53
C GLU A 214 -19.35 22.74 15.94
N LYS A 215 -20.41 23.37 15.41
CA LYS A 215 -20.85 24.72 15.79
C LYS A 215 -21.84 24.74 16.97
N GLY A 216 -22.08 23.59 17.61
CA GLY A 216 -22.88 23.45 18.83
C GLY A 216 -24.40 23.37 18.61
N VAL A 217 -24.85 23.07 17.39
CA VAL A 217 -26.26 22.82 17.07
C VAL A 217 -26.58 21.34 17.29
N HIS A 218 -27.66 21.03 18.00
CA HIS A 218 -28.08 19.67 18.31
C HIS A 218 -29.15 19.18 17.31
N ILE A 219 -28.98 17.97 16.79
CA ILE A 219 -29.91 17.34 15.86
C ILE A 219 -30.50 16.11 16.55
N PRO A 220 -31.84 15.98 16.68
CA PRO A 220 -32.89 16.82 16.10
C PRO A 220 -33.37 17.99 16.98
N GLU A 221 -32.79 18.22 18.17
CA GLU A 221 -33.37 19.12 19.19
C GLU A 221 -33.46 20.59 18.76
N ASP A 222 -32.44 21.11 18.10
CA ASP A 222 -32.38 22.49 17.61
C ASP A 222 -32.88 22.60 16.17
N VAL A 223 -32.62 21.58 15.33
CA VAL A 223 -33.04 21.53 13.92
C VAL A 223 -33.22 20.10 13.43
N ILE A 224 -34.28 19.85 12.66
CA ILE A 224 -34.49 18.57 11.97
C ILE A 224 -33.63 18.53 10.71
N VAL A 225 -32.93 17.43 10.45
CA VAL A 225 -32.18 17.24 9.19
C VAL A 225 -32.70 16.01 8.46
N THR A 226 -33.02 16.16 7.17
CA THR A 226 -33.46 15.06 6.31
C THR A 226 -32.59 14.92 5.08
N GLY A 227 -32.41 13.69 4.62
CA GLY A 227 -31.86 13.38 3.30
C GLY A 227 -32.97 13.04 2.29
N TYR A 228 -32.59 12.81 1.04
CA TYR A 228 -33.50 12.52 -0.07
C TYR A 228 -33.23 11.16 -0.74
N SER A 229 -32.15 10.46 -0.36
CA SER A 229 -31.61 9.37 -1.18
C SER A 229 -30.78 8.39 -0.36
N MET A 230 -31.40 7.28 0.09
CA MET A 230 -30.71 6.14 0.73
C MET A 230 -29.78 5.32 -0.18
N ASN A 231 -29.30 5.89 -1.30
CA ASN A 231 -28.37 5.22 -2.20
C ASN A 231 -26.96 5.03 -1.60
N GLU A 232 -26.69 5.67 -0.46
CA GLU A 232 -25.37 5.76 0.18
C GLU A 232 -25.40 5.11 1.57
N PRO A 233 -25.28 3.77 1.65
CA PRO A 233 -25.51 3.03 2.90
C PRO A 233 -24.62 3.49 4.06
N PHE A 234 -23.42 4.03 3.79
CA PHE A 234 -22.50 4.45 4.84
C PHE A 234 -22.97 5.67 5.65
N ALA A 235 -23.62 6.65 5.04
CA ALA A 235 -24.07 7.85 5.75
C ALA A 235 -25.43 7.61 6.43
N SER A 236 -26.35 7.00 5.69
CA SER A 236 -27.74 6.81 6.12
C SER A 236 -27.90 5.73 7.18
N ASP A 237 -27.18 4.61 7.08
CA ASP A 237 -27.28 3.53 8.08
C ASP A 237 -26.50 3.86 9.37
N TYR A 238 -25.38 4.58 9.29
CA TYR A 238 -24.54 4.83 10.47
C TYR A 238 -25.06 5.97 11.36
N ILE A 239 -25.55 7.05 10.73
CA ILE A 239 -26.13 8.21 11.42
C ILE A 239 -27.65 8.00 11.64
N ASN A 240 -28.25 7.02 10.95
CA ASN A 240 -29.70 6.76 10.95
C ASN A 240 -30.49 8.02 10.54
N ILE A 241 -30.24 8.49 9.31
CA ILE A 241 -30.81 9.72 8.76
C ILE A 241 -32.25 9.47 8.31
N THR A 242 -33.18 10.37 8.67
CA THR A 242 -34.53 10.38 8.09
C THR A 242 -34.45 10.72 6.60
N SER A 243 -34.82 9.78 5.74
CA SER A 243 -34.64 9.89 4.29
C SER A 243 -35.69 9.08 3.50
N ILE A 244 -35.59 9.12 2.17
CA ILE A 244 -36.40 8.34 1.24
C ILE A 244 -35.59 7.18 0.65
N GLU A 245 -36.13 5.98 0.83
CA GLU A 245 -35.74 4.80 0.08
C GLU A 245 -36.41 4.86 -1.30
N ARG A 246 -35.62 5.16 -2.34
CA ARG A 246 -36.08 5.19 -3.73
C ARG A 246 -36.17 3.77 -4.29
N ARG A 247 -37.27 3.48 -4.98
CA ARG A 247 -37.65 2.14 -5.45
C ARG A 247 -37.78 2.12 -6.98
N PRO A 248 -36.70 1.76 -7.72
CA PRO A 248 -36.66 1.85 -9.18
C PRO A 248 -37.44 0.75 -9.90
N GLU A 249 -38.01 -0.22 -9.18
CA GLU A 249 -38.59 -1.45 -9.73
C GLU A 249 -39.73 -1.16 -10.70
N THR A 250 -40.62 -0.24 -10.34
CA THR A 250 -41.75 0.16 -11.19
C THR A 250 -41.27 0.78 -12.50
N MET A 251 -40.25 1.65 -12.43
CA MET A 251 -39.64 2.31 -13.59
C MET A 251 -38.94 1.29 -14.51
N ALA A 252 -38.18 0.36 -13.92
CA ALA A 252 -37.46 -0.70 -14.63
C ALA A 252 -38.42 -1.66 -15.35
N VAL A 253 -39.47 -2.13 -14.66
CA VAL A 253 -40.49 -3.02 -15.23
C VAL A 253 -41.28 -2.30 -16.34
N GLU A 254 -41.63 -1.02 -16.15
CA GLU A 254 -42.32 -0.23 -17.17
C GLU A 254 -41.46 -0.06 -18.44
N ALA A 255 -40.15 0.11 -18.30
CA ALA A 255 -39.22 0.20 -19.43
C ALA A 255 -39.24 -1.04 -20.30
N VAL A 256 -39.11 -2.21 -19.67
CA VAL A 256 -39.11 -3.50 -20.37
C VAL A 256 -40.47 -3.75 -21.02
N ARG A 257 -41.58 -3.52 -20.31
CA ARG A 257 -42.92 -3.75 -20.89
C ARG A 257 -43.24 -2.83 -22.06
N LYS A 258 -42.87 -1.54 -21.99
CA LYS A 258 -43.02 -0.62 -23.12
C LYS A 258 -42.15 -1.04 -24.30
N LEU A 259 -40.94 -1.55 -24.04
CA LEU A 259 -40.09 -2.09 -25.08
C LEU A 259 -40.75 -3.31 -25.75
N PHE A 260 -41.21 -4.30 -24.99
CA PHE A 260 -41.86 -5.48 -25.57
C PHE A 260 -43.18 -5.17 -26.28
N ALA A 261 -43.95 -4.18 -25.82
CA ALA A 261 -45.11 -3.68 -26.56
C ALA A 261 -44.70 -3.13 -27.93
N LYS A 262 -43.60 -2.37 -28.01
CA LYS A 262 -43.04 -1.91 -29.30
C LYS A 262 -42.54 -3.06 -30.18
N ILE A 263 -41.83 -4.03 -29.61
CA ILE A 263 -41.33 -5.22 -30.34
C ILE A 263 -42.49 -6.01 -30.95
N LYS A 264 -43.60 -6.14 -30.22
CA LYS A 264 -44.79 -6.87 -30.66
C LYS A 264 -45.78 -6.04 -31.48
N TRP A 265 -45.53 -4.75 -31.64
CA TRP A 265 -46.47 -3.79 -32.26
C TRP A 265 -47.84 -3.73 -31.55
N GLU A 266 -47.82 -3.85 -30.21
CA GLU A 266 -48.99 -3.81 -29.34
C GLU A 266 -49.09 -2.46 -28.61
N GLU A 267 -50.32 -2.07 -28.21
CA GLU A 267 -50.52 -0.90 -27.34
C GLU A 267 -50.09 -1.23 -25.91
N TYR A 268 -49.26 -0.37 -25.30
CA TYR A 268 -48.85 -0.55 -23.92
C TYR A 268 -50.03 -0.24 -22.96
N VAL A 269 -50.39 -1.21 -22.13
CA VAL A 269 -51.37 -1.03 -21.06
C VAL A 269 -50.65 -0.79 -19.73
N PRO A 270 -50.80 0.39 -19.10
CA PRO A 270 -50.20 0.66 -17.80
C PRO A 270 -50.66 -0.34 -16.73
N ALA A 271 -49.71 -0.90 -15.99
CA ALA A 271 -50.00 -1.70 -14.81
C ALA A 271 -50.46 -0.82 -13.63
N GLU A 272 -51.04 -1.45 -12.60
CA GLU A 272 -51.38 -0.78 -11.35
C GLU A 272 -50.12 -0.14 -10.72
N ARG A 273 -50.21 1.15 -10.38
CA ARG A 273 -49.08 1.95 -9.89
C ARG A 273 -48.72 1.50 -8.48
N LYS A 274 -47.55 0.89 -8.33
CA LYS A 274 -46.94 0.61 -7.02
C LYS A 274 -46.20 1.85 -6.51
N PRO A 275 -46.10 2.04 -5.18
CA PRO A 275 -45.31 3.13 -4.61
C PRO A 275 -43.87 3.10 -5.13
N CYS A 276 -43.35 4.23 -5.63
CA CYS A 276 -41.97 4.33 -6.13
C CYS A 276 -40.95 4.67 -5.02
N CYS A 277 -41.40 4.77 -3.78
CA CYS A 277 -40.54 5.10 -2.65
C CYS A 277 -41.15 4.72 -1.30
N VAL A 278 -40.31 4.68 -0.26
CA VAL A 278 -40.71 4.53 1.14
C VAL A 278 -39.98 5.56 1.99
N LEU A 279 -40.72 6.26 2.86
CA LEU A 279 -40.12 7.12 3.88
C LEU A 279 -39.52 6.25 4.99
N ARG A 280 -38.22 6.42 5.23
CA ARG A 280 -37.50 5.80 6.34
C ARG A 280 -37.25 6.86 7.39
N LYS A 281 -37.88 6.68 8.56
CA LYS A 281 -37.72 7.60 9.68
C LYS A 281 -36.47 7.20 10.45
N GLY A 282 -35.54 8.13 10.57
CA GLY A 282 -34.34 7.98 11.36
C GLY A 282 -34.41 8.77 12.66
N VAL A 283 -33.27 8.94 13.31
CA VAL A 283 -33.16 9.73 14.55
C VAL A 283 -33.11 11.23 14.29
N THR A 284 -32.73 11.64 13.08
CA THR A 284 -32.51 13.06 12.71
C THR A 284 -33.79 13.90 12.59
N CYS A 285 -34.98 13.26 12.62
CA CYS A 285 -36.26 13.96 12.84
C CYS A 285 -36.86 13.73 14.23
N GLY A 286 -36.24 12.89 15.07
CA GLY A 286 -36.73 12.58 16.41
C GLY A 286 -37.94 11.64 16.50
N CYS A 287 -38.42 11.08 15.38
CA CYS A 287 -39.54 10.12 15.39
C CYS A 287 -39.17 8.73 15.92
N GLU A 288 -37.93 8.31 15.70
CA GLU A 288 -37.45 7.00 16.13
C GLU A 288 -36.30 7.15 17.12
N ARG A 289 -36.16 6.18 18.02
CA ARG A 289 -34.97 6.04 18.88
C ARG A 289 -34.01 5.07 18.22
N ILE A 290 -32.71 5.23 18.49
CA ILE A 290 -31.66 4.32 18.04
C ILE A 290 -32.06 2.86 18.34
N ASN A 291 -32.45 2.13 17.30
CA ASN A 291 -32.68 0.69 17.39
C ASN A 291 -31.34 -0.02 17.22
N LEU A 292 -30.62 -0.16 18.34
CA LEU A 292 -29.31 -0.81 18.39
C LEU A 292 -29.32 -2.20 17.74
N ALA A 293 -30.42 -2.95 17.78
CA ALA A 293 -30.51 -4.28 17.17
C ALA A 293 -30.65 -4.25 15.63
N GLU A 294 -31.18 -3.16 15.07
CA GLU A 294 -31.28 -2.97 13.62
C GLU A 294 -29.99 -2.36 13.07
N LEU A 295 -29.46 -1.34 13.74
CA LEU A 295 -28.12 -0.79 13.46
C LEU A 295 -27.04 -1.85 13.60
N SER A 296 -27.10 -2.70 14.64
CA SER A 296 -26.16 -3.81 14.78
C SER A 296 -26.35 -4.87 13.72
N ARG A 297 -27.56 -5.10 13.18
CA ARG A 297 -27.78 -6.03 12.07
C ARG A 297 -27.25 -5.46 10.76
N SER A 298 -27.55 -4.21 10.42
CA SER A 298 -27.00 -3.54 9.25
C SER A 298 -25.47 -3.41 9.33
N ALA A 299 -24.94 -3.02 10.49
CA ALA A 299 -23.50 -3.00 10.74
C ALA A 299 -22.90 -4.41 10.68
N MET A 300 -23.59 -5.45 11.14
CA MET A 300 -23.13 -6.83 11.04
C MET A 300 -23.19 -7.35 9.60
N ASP A 301 -24.22 -7.05 8.83
CA ASP A 301 -24.31 -7.39 7.40
C ASP A 301 -23.22 -6.68 6.59
N ASN A 302 -22.93 -5.41 6.92
CA ASN A 302 -21.81 -4.65 6.34
C ASN A 302 -20.44 -5.16 6.82
N MET A 303 -20.30 -5.54 8.09
CA MET A 303 -19.07 -6.18 8.59
C MET A 303 -18.89 -7.57 8.01
N VAL A 304 -19.96 -8.32 7.75
CA VAL A 304 -19.93 -9.64 7.11
C VAL A 304 -19.65 -9.49 5.63
N SER A 305 -20.18 -8.49 4.93
CA SER A 305 -19.81 -8.20 3.55
C SER A 305 -18.35 -7.73 3.46
N THR A 306 -17.91 -6.88 4.39
CA THR A 306 -16.53 -6.38 4.48
C THR A 306 -15.53 -7.47 4.91
N ARG A 307 -15.94 -8.41 5.77
CA ARG A 307 -15.14 -9.59 6.17
C ARG A 307 -15.18 -10.70 5.14
N ARG A 308 -16.28 -10.88 4.41
CA ARG A 308 -16.31 -11.69 3.18
C ARG A 308 -15.36 -11.09 2.14
N SER A 309 -15.21 -9.77 2.14
CA SER A 309 -14.19 -9.03 1.37
C SER A 309 -12.85 -8.87 2.11
N GLY A 310 -12.35 -9.90 2.81
CA GLY A 310 -10.97 -9.96 3.33
C GLY A 310 -9.92 -10.04 2.21
N PHE A 311 -10.03 -9.17 1.21
CA PHE A 311 -9.63 -9.45 -0.16
C PHE A 311 -8.47 -8.58 -0.68
N ASP A 312 -8.01 -7.57 0.05
CA ASP A 312 -6.85 -6.78 -0.41
C ASP A 312 -5.59 -7.66 -0.47
N SER A 313 -5.39 -8.57 0.50
CA SER A 313 -4.32 -9.58 0.44
C SER A 313 -4.50 -10.55 -0.74
N TYR A 314 -5.74 -10.88 -1.09
CA TYR A 314 -6.05 -11.75 -2.22
C TYR A 314 -5.74 -11.06 -3.56
N TYR A 315 -6.06 -9.78 -3.70
CA TYR A 315 -5.75 -9.02 -4.91
C TYR A 315 -4.27 -8.69 -5.03
N ASN A 316 -3.58 -8.49 -3.91
CA ASN A 316 -2.14 -8.36 -3.87
C ASN A 316 -1.47 -9.67 -4.32
N ASP A 317 -1.90 -10.82 -3.78
CA ASP A 317 -1.44 -12.15 -4.20
C ASP A 317 -1.77 -12.45 -5.67
N MET A 318 -3.00 -12.12 -6.12
CA MET A 318 -3.41 -12.23 -7.52
C MET A 318 -2.53 -11.37 -8.43
N SER A 319 -2.28 -10.12 -8.04
CA SER A 319 -1.44 -9.20 -8.80
C SER A 319 -0.02 -9.74 -8.91
N GLU A 320 0.58 -10.12 -7.78
CA GLU A 320 1.92 -10.72 -7.72
C GLU A 320 1.99 -11.98 -8.58
N THR A 321 1.07 -12.91 -8.39
CA THR A 321 1.02 -14.19 -9.09
C THR A 321 0.78 -14.00 -10.60
N LEU A 322 -0.10 -13.11 -11.04
CA LEU A 322 -0.34 -12.88 -12.47
C LEU A 322 0.81 -12.14 -13.14
N VAL A 323 1.44 -11.17 -12.46
CA VAL A 323 2.61 -10.44 -12.98
C VAL A 323 3.83 -11.37 -13.07
N ASN A 324 4.00 -12.27 -12.09
CA ASN A 324 5.08 -13.26 -12.06
C ASN A 324 4.92 -14.42 -13.05
N ALA A 325 3.88 -14.44 -13.90
CA ALA A 325 3.78 -15.42 -14.98
C ALA A 325 4.91 -15.21 -16.01
N GLU A 326 5.59 -16.29 -16.40
CA GLU A 326 6.71 -16.27 -17.35
C GLU A 326 6.25 -16.31 -18.82
N SER A 327 5.01 -16.77 -19.06
CA SER A 327 4.41 -16.87 -20.39
C SER A 327 2.93 -16.47 -20.40
N PHE A 328 2.40 -16.19 -21.60
CA PHE A 328 0.98 -15.88 -21.78
C PHE A 328 0.07 -17.06 -21.40
N ASP A 329 0.47 -18.30 -21.72
CA ASP A 329 -0.28 -19.50 -21.32
C ASP A 329 -0.32 -19.67 -19.81
N GLU A 330 0.81 -19.48 -19.13
CA GLU A 330 0.87 -19.52 -17.67
C GLU A 330 0.03 -18.42 -17.02
N PHE A 331 0.04 -17.21 -17.60
CA PHE A 331 -0.84 -16.14 -17.17
C PHE A 331 -2.32 -16.58 -17.23
N LEU A 332 -2.76 -17.19 -18.34
CA LEU A 332 -4.15 -17.67 -18.47
C LEU A 332 -4.48 -18.77 -17.45
N TRP A 333 -3.54 -19.68 -17.16
CA TRP A 333 -3.70 -20.71 -16.13
C TRP A 333 -3.82 -20.14 -14.72
N ARG A 334 -2.97 -19.17 -14.37
CA ARG A 334 -3.06 -18.47 -13.07
C ARG A 334 -4.35 -17.65 -13.00
N LEU A 335 -4.77 -17.03 -14.10
CA LEU A 335 -6.02 -16.28 -14.19
C LEU A 335 -7.26 -17.16 -13.94
N ASP A 336 -7.28 -18.42 -14.41
CA ASP A 336 -8.34 -19.39 -14.09
C ASP A 336 -8.53 -19.56 -12.58
N TRP A 337 -7.41 -19.61 -11.83
CA TRP A 337 -7.48 -19.75 -10.38
C TRP A 337 -8.26 -18.63 -9.72
N TYR A 338 -7.91 -17.40 -10.06
CA TYR A 338 -8.52 -16.22 -9.48
C TYR A 338 -9.94 -15.95 -9.98
N THR A 339 -10.37 -16.54 -11.10
CA THR A 339 -11.79 -16.48 -11.46
C THR A 339 -12.71 -17.18 -10.45
N ARG A 340 -12.21 -18.10 -9.61
CA ARG A 340 -13.01 -18.78 -8.56
C ARG A 340 -13.59 -17.83 -7.51
N TYR A 341 -13.04 -16.62 -7.42
CA TYR A 341 -13.40 -15.66 -6.38
C TYR A 341 -14.23 -14.48 -6.94
N LEU A 342 -14.64 -14.53 -8.21
CA LEU A 342 -15.55 -13.54 -8.82
C LEU A 342 -17.03 -13.70 -8.37
N GLY A 343 -17.28 -14.52 -7.35
CA GLY A 343 -18.61 -14.83 -6.84
C GLY A 343 -19.31 -15.96 -7.61
N ASP A 344 -20.64 -16.06 -7.44
CA ASP A 344 -21.48 -17.16 -7.94
C ASP A 344 -21.92 -16.96 -9.41
N PHE A 345 -20.98 -16.72 -10.32
CA PHE A 345 -21.29 -16.65 -11.76
C PHE A 345 -21.43 -18.05 -12.39
N GLU A 346 -22.26 -18.16 -13.42
CA GLU A 346 -22.48 -19.41 -14.15
C GLU A 346 -21.43 -19.62 -15.25
N SER A 347 -21.11 -18.55 -15.97
CA SER A 347 -20.14 -18.57 -17.08
C SER A 347 -19.35 -17.28 -17.23
N PHE A 348 -18.11 -17.40 -17.70
CA PHE A 348 -17.17 -16.31 -17.94
C PHE A 348 -16.38 -16.55 -19.23
N TRP A 349 -16.12 -15.49 -19.99
CA TRP A 349 -15.29 -15.51 -21.20
C TRP A 349 -14.32 -14.33 -21.21
N LEU A 350 -13.10 -14.59 -21.66
CA LEU A 350 -12.06 -13.62 -21.95
C LEU A 350 -11.80 -13.66 -23.46
N CYS A 351 -12.21 -12.61 -24.16
CA CYS A 351 -12.04 -12.46 -25.60
C CYS A 351 -10.93 -11.43 -25.86
N ILE A 352 -9.92 -11.80 -26.66
CA ILE A 352 -8.80 -10.91 -26.99
C ILE A 352 -8.77 -10.55 -28.47
N ASN A 353 -8.30 -9.33 -28.76
CA ASN A 353 -8.05 -8.85 -30.11
C ASN A 353 -6.99 -9.72 -30.82
N ASP A 354 -7.17 -9.92 -32.12
CA ASP A 354 -6.26 -10.72 -32.92
C ASP A 354 -4.88 -10.06 -33.04
N GLY A 355 -3.81 -10.84 -32.87
CA GLY A 355 -2.43 -10.36 -32.91
C GLY A 355 -2.03 -9.36 -31.81
N ILE A 356 -2.89 -9.08 -30.83
CA ILE A 356 -2.67 -8.01 -29.85
C ILE A 356 -1.35 -8.13 -29.07
N MET A 357 -0.85 -9.36 -28.89
CA MET A 357 0.40 -9.62 -28.18
C MET A 357 1.66 -9.13 -28.93
N HIS A 358 1.55 -8.86 -30.24
CA HIS A 358 2.68 -8.56 -31.14
C HIS A 358 2.60 -7.15 -31.78
N VAL A 359 1.60 -6.34 -31.42
CA VAL A 359 1.38 -5.01 -32.03
C VAL A 359 1.72 -3.89 -31.04
N LEU A 360 2.39 -2.85 -31.52
CA LEU A 360 2.75 -1.65 -30.75
C LEU A 360 1.52 -0.77 -30.42
N GLY A 361 1.58 -0.08 -29.28
CA GLY A 361 0.43 0.55 -28.59
C GLY A 361 -0.34 1.62 -29.36
N ASP A 362 0.31 2.38 -30.23
CA ASP A 362 -0.22 3.64 -30.79
C ASP A 362 -1.41 3.47 -31.79
N LYS A 363 -1.92 2.25 -32.00
CA LYS A 363 -2.99 1.93 -32.96
C LYS A 363 -4.09 1.01 -32.41
N LEU A 364 -4.17 0.81 -31.10
CA LEU A 364 -4.94 -0.29 -30.48
C LEU A 364 -6.13 0.17 -29.63
N GLU A 365 -6.85 1.20 -30.05
CA GLU A 365 -7.94 1.79 -29.25
C GLU A 365 -9.30 1.07 -29.42
N ASP A 366 -9.49 0.24 -30.43
CA ASP A 366 -10.76 -0.44 -30.78
C ASP A 366 -10.57 -1.95 -31.03
N TYR A 367 -11.68 -2.67 -31.21
CA TYR A 367 -11.68 -4.12 -31.45
C TYR A 367 -11.28 -4.48 -32.89
N SER A 368 -10.53 -5.57 -33.04
CA SER A 368 -10.24 -6.16 -34.35
C SER A 368 -11.49 -6.82 -34.97
N GLU A 369 -11.55 -6.91 -36.30
CA GLU A 369 -12.67 -7.58 -37.00
C GLU A 369 -12.84 -9.05 -36.60
N THR A 370 -11.74 -9.68 -36.18
CA THR A 370 -11.70 -11.05 -35.63
C THR A 370 -11.18 -10.99 -34.21
N LEU A 371 -11.82 -11.69 -33.27
CA LEU A 371 -11.34 -11.88 -31.89
C LEU A 371 -11.14 -13.37 -31.62
N SER A 372 -10.41 -13.70 -30.56
CA SER A 372 -10.26 -15.08 -30.10
C SER A 372 -10.71 -15.24 -28.66
N ILE A 373 -11.33 -16.38 -28.33
CA ILE A 373 -11.62 -16.72 -26.93
C ILE A 373 -10.34 -17.26 -26.32
N ALA A 374 -9.63 -16.42 -25.56
CA ALA A 374 -8.38 -16.79 -24.90
C ALA A 374 -8.64 -17.73 -23.71
N TYR A 375 -9.70 -17.47 -22.96
CA TYR A 375 -10.10 -18.27 -21.82
C TYR A 375 -11.62 -18.26 -21.66
N SER A 376 -12.16 -19.38 -21.19
CA SER A 376 -13.57 -19.47 -20.81
C SER A 376 -13.74 -20.38 -19.62
N ARG A 377 -14.75 -20.10 -18.80
CA ARG A 377 -15.19 -20.97 -17.72
C ARG A 377 -16.69 -21.10 -17.77
N GLN A 378 -17.17 -22.32 -17.82
CA GLN A 378 -18.61 -22.61 -17.88
C GLN A 378 -18.91 -23.73 -16.90
N ASN A 379 -19.96 -23.57 -16.08
CA ASN A 379 -20.37 -24.58 -15.10
C ASN A 379 -19.21 -25.07 -14.20
N GLY A 380 -18.37 -24.13 -13.75
CA GLY A 380 -17.22 -24.39 -12.87
C GLY A 380 -15.99 -25.01 -13.54
N LYS A 381 -16.00 -25.25 -14.85
CA LYS A 381 -14.85 -25.81 -15.60
C LYS A 381 -14.19 -24.74 -16.46
N GLY A 382 -12.92 -24.46 -16.20
CA GLY A 382 -12.08 -23.60 -17.03
C GLY A 382 -11.54 -24.33 -18.26
N ALA A 383 -11.41 -23.61 -19.37
CA ALA A 383 -10.83 -24.08 -20.62
C ALA A 383 -10.08 -22.94 -21.32
N VAL A 384 -8.91 -23.26 -21.88
CA VAL A 384 -8.12 -22.41 -22.79
C VAL A 384 -8.35 -22.97 -24.20
N PRO A 385 -9.27 -22.41 -25.01
CA PRO A 385 -9.75 -23.04 -26.25
C PRO A 385 -8.75 -23.04 -27.41
N GLY A 386 -7.50 -22.62 -27.20
CA GLY A 386 -6.46 -22.61 -28.23
C GLY A 386 -6.67 -21.56 -29.33
N GLY A 387 -7.40 -20.47 -29.05
CA GLY A 387 -7.42 -19.29 -29.92
C GLY A 387 -8.29 -19.38 -31.17
N ALA A 388 -9.34 -20.21 -31.19
CA ALA A 388 -10.30 -20.21 -32.30
C ALA A 388 -10.92 -18.81 -32.48
N GLY A 389 -10.64 -18.20 -33.64
CA GLY A 389 -11.12 -16.86 -33.98
C GLY A 389 -12.61 -16.84 -34.35
N PHE A 390 -13.31 -15.76 -34.00
CA PHE A 390 -14.68 -15.48 -34.40
C PHE A 390 -14.83 -14.02 -34.81
N SER A 391 -15.86 -13.70 -35.62
CA SER A 391 -16.06 -12.32 -36.04
C SER A 391 -16.59 -11.46 -34.90
N ARG A 392 -16.10 -10.22 -34.77
CA ARG A 392 -16.64 -9.26 -33.79
C ARG A 392 -18.16 -9.05 -33.92
N ARG A 393 -18.69 -9.23 -35.14
CA ARG A 393 -20.13 -9.10 -35.46
C ARG A 393 -20.98 -10.22 -34.87
N GLU A 394 -20.38 -11.28 -34.35
CA GLU A 394 -21.09 -12.37 -33.67
C GLU A 394 -21.32 -12.09 -32.18
N LEU A 395 -20.81 -10.97 -31.64
CA LEU A 395 -20.78 -10.61 -30.22
C LEU A 395 -20.03 -11.64 -29.36
N LEU A 396 -20.62 -12.82 -29.18
CA LEU A 396 -20.02 -13.98 -28.54
C LEU A 396 -20.79 -15.21 -29.07
N PRO A 397 -20.15 -16.18 -29.77
CA PRO A 397 -20.85 -17.33 -30.34
C PRO A 397 -21.69 -18.13 -29.33
N ALA A 398 -21.25 -18.19 -28.07
CA ALA A 398 -21.96 -18.88 -26.99
C ALA A 398 -23.36 -18.30 -26.69
N ILE A 399 -23.64 -17.04 -27.04
CA ILE A 399 -24.96 -16.41 -26.86
C ILE A 399 -26.03 -17.15 -27.67
N PHE A 400 -25.70 -17.66 -28.84
CA PHE A 400 -26.66 -18.32 -29.73
C PHE A 400 -26.67 -19.86 -29.59
N GLY A 401 -25.98 -20.40 -28.58
CA GLY A 401 -26.06 -21.83 -28.24
C GLY A 401 -27.40 -22.21 -27.62
N GLU A 402 -27.77 -23.49 -27.73
CA GLU A 402 -29.00 -24.02 -27.11
C GLU A 402 -28.91 -23.94 -25.57
N ARG A 403 -29.91 -23.30 -24.94
CA ARG A 403 -30.07 -23.18 -23.48
C ARG A 403 -31.53 -23.41 -23.05
N ASP A 404 -31.73 -24.02 -21.89
CA ASP A 404 -33.07 -24.28 -21.32
C ASP A 404 -33.73 -23.02 -20.74
N LYS A 405 -32.94 -22.00 -20.39
CA LYS A 405 -33.37 -20.77 -19.73
C LYS A 405 -32.76 -19.54 -20.40
N PRO A 406 -33.42 -18.37 -20.28
CA PRO A 406 -32.82 -17.09 -20.66
C PRO A 406 -31.62 -16.77 -19.76
N SER A 407 -30.70 -15.93 -20.26
CA SER A 407 -29.51 -15.51 -19.54
C SER A 407 -29.11 -14.07 -19.87
N ALA A 408 -28.41 -13.42 -18.94
CA ALA A 408 -27.71 -12.16 -19.19
C ALA A 408 -26.21 -12.37 -19.46
N PHE A 409 -25.69 -11.63 -20.43
CA PHE A 409 -24.29 -11.59 -20.84
C PHE A 409 -23.76 -10.17 -20.65
N ILE A 410 -22.86 -9.98 -19.69
CA ILE A 410 -22.36 -8.68 -19.28
C ILE A 410 -20.99 -8.45 -19.91
N PHE A 411 -20.90 -7.46 -20.81
CA PHE A 411 -19.70 -7.10 -21.56
C PHE A 411 -18.96 -5.96 -20.88
N ASN A 412 -17.66 -6.16 -20.65
CA ASN A 412 -16.75 -5.13 -20.15
C ASN A 412 -15.49 -5.05 -21.02
N CYS A 413 -15.08 -3.84 -21.39
CA CYS A 413 -13.81 -3.59 -22.06
C CYS A 413 -12.63 -4.05 -21.18
N LEU A 414 -11.68 -4.77 -21.77
CA LEU A 414 -10.41 -5.13 -21.13
C LEU A 414 -9.31 -4.24 -21.69
N HIS A 415 -8.90 -3.22 -20.94
CA HIS A 415 -7.94 -2.23 -21.41
C HIS A 415 -6.91 -1.85 -20.35
N PHE A 416 -5.77 -1.35 -20.81
CA PHE A 416 -4.77 -0.68 -19.98
C PHE A 416 -4.35 0.63 -20.66
N ARG A 417 -4.64 1.75 -20.01
CA ARG A 417 -4.46 3.10 -20.57
C ARG A 417 -5.22 3.27 -21.90
N HIS A 418 -4.54 3.32 -23.05
CA HIS A 418 -5.13 3.45 -24.38
C HIS A 418 -5.15 2.14 -25.18
N VAL A 419 -4.64 1.04 -24.63
CA VAL A 419 -4.58 -0.25 -25.31
C VAL A 419 -5.83 -1.07 -24.97
N ASN A 420 -6.62 -1.38 -25.99
CA ASN A 420 -7.76 -2.30 -25.93
C ASN A 420 -7.28 -3.73 -26.20
N TYR A 421 -7.32 -4.59 -25.19
CA TYR A 421 -6.94 -6.00 -25.35
C TYR A 421 -8.08 -6.86 -25.89
N GLY A 422 -9.31 -6.36 -25.86
CA GLY A 422 -10.54 -7.12 -26.11
C GLY A 422 -11.56 -6.86 -25.00
N TYR A 423 -12.39 -7.84 -24.72
CA TYR A 423 -13.46 -7.70 -23.72
C TYR A 423 -13.66 -8.99 -22.93
N THR A 424 -14.28 -8.84 -21.78
CA THR A 424 -14.74 -9.95 -20.94
C THR A 424 -16.26 -10.06 -21.02
N VAL A 425 -16.77 -11.27 -20.89
CA VAL A 425 -18.21 -11.54 -20.79
C VAL A 425 -18.48 -12.35 -19.53
N LEU A 426 -19.32 -11.83 -18.63
CA LEU A 426 -19.73 -12.49 -17.41
C LEU A 426 -21.23 -12.80 -17.46
N SER A 427 -21.62 -14.00 -17.01
CA SER A 427 -23.02 -14.43 -17.01
C SER A 427 -23.39 -15.11 -15.69
N TYR A 428 -24.47 -14.62 -15.08
CA TYR A 428 -25.09 -15.19 -13.87
C TYR A 428 -26.38 -15.96 -14.18
N GLY A 429 -26.59 -16.37 -15.44
CA GLY A 429 -27.80 -17.06 -15.85
C GLY A 429 -29.06 -16.18 -15.77
N ASP A 430 -30.16 -16.78 -15.29
CA ASP A 430 -31.47 -16.13 -15.07
C ASP A 430 -31.59 -15.48 -13.66
N SER A 431 -30.51 -15.41 -12.89
CA SER A 431 -30.52 -14.92 -11.52
C SER A 431 -30.79 -13.42 -11.41
N GLY A 432 -30.50 -12.65 -12.47
CA GLY A 432 -30.55 -11.18 -12.46
C GLY A 432 -29.41 -10.53 -11.67
N ALA A 433 -28.51 -11.33 -11.09
CA ALA A 433 -27.36 -10.85 -10.36
C ALA A 433 -26.41 -10.03 -11.26
N PHE A 434 -25.64 -9.18 -10.61
CA PHE A 434 -24.63 -8.35 -11.26
C PHE A 434 -23.35 -8.40 -10.41
N PHE A 435 -22.20 -8.12 -11.02
CA PHE A 435 -20.93 -8.13 -10.29
C PHE A 435 -20.81 -6.95 -9.32
N ASP A 436 -19.95 -7.09 -8.32
CA ASP A 436 -19.63 -6.05 -7.35
C ASP A 436 -18.22 -5.45 -7.62
N LYS A 437 -17.72 -4.65 -6.67
CA LYS A 437 -16.37 -4.03 -6.73
C LYS A 437 -15.23 -5.05 -6.90
N HIS A 438 -15.44 -6.32 -6.54
CA HIS A 438 -14.42 -7.36 -6.63
C HIS A 438 -14.09 -7.76 -8.06
N TYR A 439 -15.10 -7.82 -8.91
CA TYR A 439 -14.89 -8.01 -10.34
C TYR A 439 -14.15 -6.84 -10.97
N VAL A 440 -14.48 -5.60 -10.56
CA VAL A 440 -13.81 -4.39 -11.05
C VAL A 440 -12.32 -4.41 -10.71
N MET A 441 -11.96 -4.76 -9.47
CA MET A 441 -10.56 -4.93 -9.05
C MET A 441 -9.89 -6.05 -9.83
N TRP A 442 -10.52 -7.22 -9.94
CA TRP A 442 -10.00 -8.35 -10.70
C TRP A 442 -9.70 -7.98 -12.16
N LEU A 443 -10.62 -7.28 -12.83
CA LEU A 443 -10.49 -6.86 -14.23
C LEU A 443 -9.27 -5.94 -14.42
N ARG A 444 -9.02 -5.03 -13.45
CA ARG A 444 -7.84 -4.15 -13.46
C ARG A 444 -6.54 -4.91 -13.33
N TYR A 445 -6.43 -5.80 -12.35
CA TYR A 445 -5.20 -6.58 -12.14
C TYR A 445 -4.93 -7.53 -13.32
N ALA A 446 -5.98 -8.13 -13.89
CA ALA A 446 -5.87 -8.92 -15.11
C ALA A 446 -5.34 -8.10 -16.29
N ALA A 447 -5.84 -6.87 -16.49
CA ALA A 447 -5.38 -5.98 -17.56
C ALA A 447 -3.92 -5.51 -17.35
N ILE A 448 -3.53 -5.19 -16.11
CA ILE A 448 -2.15 -4.81 -15.75
C ILE A 448 -1.17 -5.94 -16.07
N ALA A 449 -1.48 -7.15 -15.61
CA ALA A 449 -0.65 -8.32 -15.86
C ALA A 449 -0.60 -8.66 -17.37
N LEU A 450 -1.72 -8.51 -18.09
CA LEU A 450 -1.78 -8.70 -19.53
C LEU A 450 -0.88 -7.70 -20.29
N GLU A 451 -0.84 -6.42 -19.87
CA GLU A 451 0.10 -5.45 -20.45
C GLU A 451 1.56 -5.87 -20.21
N LYS A 452 1.90 -6.36 -19.02
CA LYS A 452 3.24 -6.89 -18.74
C LYS A 452 3.57 -8.06 -19.68
N GLN A 453 2.63 -9.00 -19.87
CA GLN A 453 2.84 -10.11 -20.79
C GLN A 453 3.04 -9.62 -22.23
N ARG A 454 2.22 -8.68 -22.70
CA ARG A 454 2.37 -8.08 -24.03
C ARG A 454 3.72 -7.39 -24.18
N ARG A 455 4.16 -6.58 -23.21
CA ARG A 455 5.47 -5.92 -23.25
C ARG A 455 6.62 -6.90 -23.25
N HIS A 456 6.52 -8.00 -22.51
CA HIS A 456 7.53 -9.05 -22.52
C HIS A 456 7.62 -9.73 -23.90
N VAL A 457 6.48 -10.02 -24.54
CA VAL A 457 6.45 -10.54 -25.92
C VAL A 457 7.05 -9.53 -26.90
N LEU A 458 6.67 -8.25 -26.83
CA LEU A 458 7.22 -7.18 -27.67
C LEU A 458 8.71 -6.97 -27.45
N TYR A 459 9.20 -7.08 -26.22
CA TYR A 459 10.62 -7.01 -25.89
C TYR A 459 11.38 -8.21 -26.47
N ASN A 460 10.83 -9.42 -26.37
CA ASN A 460 11.43 -10.59 -26.98
C ASN A 460 11.42 -10.50 -28.51
N ASP A 461 10.37 -9.94 -29.11
CA ASP A 461 10.29 -9.64 -30.54
C ASP A 461 11.34 -8.58 -30.94
N SER A 462 11.54 -7.52 -30.14
CA SER A 462 12.53 -6.47 -30.41
C SER A 462 13.96 -6.96 -30.21
N VAL A 463 14.26 -7.69 -29.13
CA VAL A 463 15.58 -8.29 -28.87
C VAL A 463 15.92 -9.30 -29.96
N SER A 464 14.93 -10.06 -30.45
CA SER A 464 15.13 -10.99 -31.55
C SER A 464 15.48 -10.28 -32.87
N ASP A 465 14.97 -9.07 -33.11
CA ASP A 465 15.28 -8.25 -34.30
C ASP A 465 16.62 -7.50 -34.15
N ASP A 466 16.89 -6.91 -32.99
CA ASP A 466 18.16 -6.21 -32.66
C ASP A 466 19.35 -7.18 -32.66
N GLN A 467 19.17 -8.43 -32.25
CA GLN A 467 20.24 -9.43 -32.30
C GLN A 467 20.64 -9.82 -33.72
N ILE A 468 19.81 -9.58 -34.74
CA ILE A 468 20.06 -9.99 -36.13
C ILE A 468 20.31 -8.81 -37.07
N ARG A 469 20.15 -7.57 -36.60
CA ARG A 469 20.42 -6.33 -37.35
C ARG A 469 21.53 -5.50 -36.72
N ASP A 470 22.06 -4.56 -37.49
CA ASP A 470 23.00 -3.54 -37.03
C ASP A 470 22.23 -2.28 -36.60
N SER A 471 22.44 -1.83 -35.37
CA SER A 471 21.66 -0.74 -34.74
C SER A 471 21.84 0.62 -35.41
N LEU A 472 22.98 0.86 -36.06
CA LEU A 472 23.25 2.13 -36.74
C LEU A 472 22.61 2.19 -38.13
N THR A 473 22.68 1.09 -38.89
CA THR A 473 22.35 1.07 -40.32
C THR A 473 21.05 0.35 -40.68
N GLY A 474 20.47 -0.44 -39.76
CA GLY A 474 19.27 -1.25 -39.98
C GLY A 474 19.47 -2.46 -40.90
N LEU A 475 20.67 -2.66 -41.45
CA LEU A 475 21.05 -3.85 -42.23
C LEU A 475 21.15 -5.09 -41.34
N LEU A 476 21.23 -6.27 -41.94
CA LEU A 476 21.53 -7.47 -41.16
C LEU A 476 22.96 -7.38 -40.59
N ASN A 477 23.16 -7.91 -39.39
CA ASN A 477 24.50 -8.20 -38.88
C ASN A 477 24.93 -9.62 -39.32
N VAL A 478 26.15 -10.03 -38.97
CA VAL A 478 26.68 -11.36 -39.36
C VAL A 478 25.80 -12.52 -38.84
N LYS A 479 25.18 -12.38 -37.66
CA LYS A 479 24.27 -13.39 -37.09
C LYS A 479 22.98 -13.48 -37.90
N GLY A 480 22.40 -12.34 -38.28
CA GLY A 480 21.21 -12.27 -39.14
C GLY A 480 21.44 -12.81 -40.54
N TYR A 481 22.58 -12.47 -41.14
CA TYR A 481 23.04 -13.05 -42.40
C TYR A 481 23.02 -14.58 -42.39
N LYS A 482 23.66 -15.21 -41.40
CA LYS A 482 23.73 -16.67 -41.32
C LYS A 482 22.34 -17.29 -41.17
N LYS A 483 21.48 -16.70 -40.33
CA LYS A 483 20.11 -17.18 -40.11
C LYS A 483 19.29 -17.13 -41.41
N VAL A 484 19.26 -15.97 -42.09
CA VAL A 484 18.50 -15.78 -43.32
C VAL A 484 19.03 -16.64 -44.46
N MET A 485 20.35 -16.72 -44.64
CA MET A 485 20.93 -17.52 -45.72
C MET A 485 20.81 -19.02 -45.48
N THR A 486 20.84 -19.48 -44.24
CA THR A 486 20.56 -20.89 -43.92
C THR A 486 19.14 -21.27 -44.35
N GLN A 487 18.16 -20.39 -44.08
CA GLN A 487 16.77 -20.59 -44.50
C GLN A 487 16.60 -20.51 -46.03
N ARG A 488 17.20 -19.50 -46.68
CA ARG A 488 17.09 -19.29 -48.14
C ARG A 488 17.79 -20.37 -48.95
N CYS A 489 18.94 -20.86 -48.49
CA CYS A 489 19.65 -21.93 -49.18
C CYS A 489 18.85 -23.24 -49.11
N GLY A 490 18.25 -23.57 -47.96
CA GLY A 490 17.47 -24.78 -47.71
C GLY A 490 18.32 -26.07 -47.73
N SER A 491 19.05 -26.31 -48.82
CA SER A 491 20.07 -27.34 -49.01
C SER A 491 21.33 -26.75 -49.64
N PHE A 492 22.50 -27.27 -49.26
CA PHE A 492 23.81 -26.80 -49.73
C PHE A 492 24.46 -27.73 -50.78
N ASP A 493 23.72 -28.67 -51.36
CA ASP A 493 24.21 -29.57 -52.44
C ASP A 493 23.58 -29.18 -53.79
N ARG A 494 23.81 -27.93 -54.20
CA ARG A 494 23.22 -27.32 -55.41
C ARG A 494 24.31 -26.71 -56.30
N PRO A 495 25.05 -27.52 -57.07
CA PRO A 495 26.11 -27.01 -57.95
C PRO A 495 25.59 -26.16 -59.12
N ASP A 496 24.28 -26.18 -59.37
CA ASP A 496 23.56 -25.30 -60.29
C ASP A 496 23.42 -23.86 -59.75
N MET A 497 23.67 -23.64 -58.46
CA MET A 497 23.61 -22.33 -57.81
C MET A 497 25.00 -21.88 -57.37
N ILE A 498 25.27 -20.59 -57.52
CA ILE A 498 26.45 -19.92 -56.96
C ILE A 498 26.01 -18.89 -55.92
N MET A 499 26.73 -18.85 -54.81
CA MET A 499 26.65 -17.76 -53.85
C MET A 499 27.65 -16.68 -54.25
N ARG A 500 27.21 -15.43 -54.22
CA ARG A 500 28.03 -14.26 -54.52
C ARG A 500 28.11 -13.38 -53.29
N ILE A 501 29.33 -12.93 -52.98
CA ILE A 501 29.58 -11.86 -52.01
C ILE A 501 30.26 -10.69 -52.72
N ILE A 502 29.67 -9.50 -52.60
CA ILE A 502 30.34 -8.23 -52.91
C ILE A 502 30.70 -7.55 -51.59
N SER A 503 31.98 -7.49 -51.28
CA SER A 503 32.50 -6.85 -50.07
C SER A 503 32.74 -5.36 -50.34
N VAL A 504 32.30 -4.48 -49.45
CA VAL A 504 32.31 -3.01 -49.62
C VAL A 504 32.88 -2.31 -48.37
N ASP A 505 33.85 -1.42 -48.55
CA ASP A 505 34.52 -0.66 -47.48
C ASP A 505 34.60 0.83 -47.82
N VAL A 506 34.36 1.70 -46.84
CA VAL A 506 34.38 3.16 -47.04
C VAL A 506 35.81 3.69 -47.13
N GLU A 507 36.15 4.35 -48.25
CA GLU A 507 37.44 5.02 -48.39
C GLU A 507 37.51 6.22 -47.43
N ASN A 508 38.48 6.17 -46.50
CA ASN A 508 38.81 7.27 -45.61
C ASN A 508 37.68 7.69 -44.64
N LEU A 509 36.84 6.75 -44.17
CA LEU A 509 35.84 7.06 -43.13
C LEU A 509 36.48 7.72 -41.89
N ARG A 510 37.65 7.26 -41.48
CA ARG A 510 38.40 7.89 -40.38
C ARG A 510 38.70 9.37 -40.66
N GLY A 511 39.08 9.73 -41.88
CA GLY A 511 39.30 11.13 -42.26
C GLY A 511 38.01 11.95 -42.29
N ILE A 512 36.89 11.33 -42.67
CA ILE A 512 35.56 11.95 -42.60
C ILE A 512 35.18 12.22 -41.13
N ASN A 513 35.31 11.23 -40.26
CA ASN A 513 35.02 11.37 -38.83
C ASN A 513 35.91 12.44 -38.17
N SER A 514 37.18 12.50 -38.56
CA SER A 514 38.12 13.50 -38.04
C SER A 514 37.84 14.92 -38.57
N ALA A 515 37.29 15.08 -39.78
CA ALA A 515 37.03 16.38 -40.38
C ALA A 515 35.63 16.93 -40.06
N TYR A 516 34.63 16.06 -39.92
CA TYR A 516 33.22 16.43 -39.82
C TYR A 516 32.49 15.85 -38.58
N GLY A 517 33.20 15.10 -37.73
CA GLY A 517 32.66 14.49 -36.51
C GLY A 517 32.06 13.10 -36.74
N TYR A 518 31.95 12.32 -35.65
CA TYR A 518 31.38 10.96 -35.70
C TYR A 518 29.93 10.93 -36.18
N SER A 519 29.13 11.96 -35.87
CA SER A 519 27.75 12.07 -36.35
C SER A 519 27.65 12.13 -37.87
N GLU A 520 28.60 12.78 -38.55
CA GLU A 520 28.64 12.80 -40.02
C GLU A 520 29.20 11.50 -40.58
N GLY A 521 30.13 10.86 -39.89
CA GLY A 521 30.56 9.48 -40.17
C GLY A 521 29.40 8.48 -40.15
N ASP A 522 28.58 8.55 -39.11
CA ASP A 522 27.39 7.73 -38.93
C ASP A 522 26.36 7.98 -40.02
N ARG A 523 26.15 9.25 -40.42
CA ARG A 523 25.32 9.61 -41.57
C ARG A 523 25.85 9.01 -42.88
N VAL A 524 27.16 9.01 -43.09
CA VAL A 524 27.77 8.38 -44.28
C VAL A 524 27.53 6.87 -44.28
N LEU A 525 27.65 6.20 -43.13
CA LEU A 525 27.38 4.77 -42.98
C LEU A 525 25.89 4.42 -43.20
N GLN A 526 24.97 5.21 -42.65
CA GLN A 526 23.52 5.05 -42.86
C GLN A 526 23.13 5.25 -44.32
N ARG A 527 23.71 6.25 -44.99
CA ARG A 527 23.47 6.51 -46.41
C ARG A 527 24.08 5.42 -47.30
N LEU A 528 25.27 4.93 -46.95
CA LEU A 528 25.85 3.75 -47.62
C LEU A 528 24.91 2.55 -47.51
N ALA A 529 24.33 2.30 -46.34
CA ALA A 529 23.37 1.21 -46.19
C ALA A 529 22.16 1.35 -47.13
N MET A 530 21.65 2.57 -47.33
CA MET A 530 20.60 2.84 -48.32
C MET A 530 21.08 2.60 -49.76
N ILE A 531 22.30 3.02 -50.10
CA ILE A 531 22.90 2.78 -51.42
C ILE A 531 23.02 1.28 -51.68
N LEU A 532 23.53 0.51 -50.72
CA LEU A 532 23.65 -0.94 -50.83
C LEU A 532 22.29 -1.60 -51.05
N ASN A 533 21.26 -1.24 -50.28
CA ASN A 533 19.90 -1.76 -50.46
C ASN A 533 19.31 -1.41 -51.83
N ASN A 534 19.53 -0.19 -52.33
CA ASN A 534 19.02 0.24 -53.64
C ASN A 534 19.81 -0.36 -54.82
N SER A 535 21.00 -0.89 -54.56
CA SER A 535 21.84 -1.53 -55.57
C SER A 535 21.70 -3.05 -55.59
N ALA A 536 21.26 -3.64 -54.47
CA ALA A 536 20.99 -5.06 -54.31
C ALA A 536 19.80 -5.53 -55.17
N GLY A 537 19.85 -6.77 -55.64
CA GLY A 537 18.73 -7.43 -56.33
C GLY A 537 17.59 -7.79 -55.38
N GLU A 538 16.43 -8.19 -55.93
CA GLU A 538 15.21 -8.51 -55.15
C GLU A 538 15.43 -9.61 -54.10
N ASP A 539 16.31 -10.58 -54.39
CA ASP A 539 16.65 -11.70 -53.51
C ASP A 539 18.01 -11.56 -52.81
N ASP A 540 18.69 -10.42 -52.95
CA ASP A 540 19.95 -10.16 -52.25
C ASP A 540 19.68 -9.77 -50.78
N ILE A 541 20.72 -9.89 -49.96
CA ILE A 541 20.73 -9.32 -48.60
C ILE A 541 21.96 -8.44 -48.40
N CYS A 542 21.77 -7.33 -47.71
CA CYS A 542 22.82 -6.40 -47.33
C CYS A 542 23.18 -6.58 -45.86
N VAL A 543 24.47 -6.64 -45.57
CA VAL A 543 25.01 -6.98 -44.25
C VAL A 543 26.08 -5.97 -43.85
N ARG A 544 26.05 -5.51 -42.60
CA ARG A 544 27.17 -4.80 -41.99
C ARG A 544 27.94 -5.74 -41.08
N VAL A 545 29.26 -5.81 -41.26
CA VAL A 545 30.14 -6.69 -40.50
C VAL A 545 30.59 -5.99 -39.22
N SER A 546 31.25 -4.84 -39.38
CA SER A 546 31.71 -3.97 -38.30
C SER A 546 32.28 -2.67 -38.89
N GLY A 547 32.20 -1.55 -38.16
CA GLY A 547 32.86 -0.30 -38.58
C GLY A 547 32.42 0.17 -39.97
N ASP A 548 33.36 0.29 -40.90
CA ASP A 548 33.20 0.66 -42.31
C ASP A 548 33.01 -0.53 -43.27
N GLU A 549 32.89 -1.75 -42.75
CA GLU A 549 32.82 -2.97 -43.56
C GLU A 549 31.40 -3.49 -43.78
N PHE A 550 31.02 -3.64 -45.05
CA PHE A 550 29.74 -4.15 -45.51
C PHE A 550 29.92 -5.26 -46.55
N PHE A 551 28.86 -6.03 -46.78
CA PHE A 551 28.76 -6.84 -47.99
C PHE A 551 27.32 -7.04 -48.47
N ILE A 552 27.18 -7.31 -49.77
CA ILE A 552 25.93 -7.78 -50.40
C ILE A 552 26.09 -9.27 -50.71
N CYS A 553 25.12 -10.08 -50.30
CA CYS A 553 25.09 -11.51 -50.57
C CYS A 553 23.90 -11.86 -51.45
N GLY A 554 24.14 -12.65 -52.50
CA GLY A 554 23.12 -13.12 -53.44
C GLY A 554 23.26 -14.58 -53.81
N LEU A 555 22.16 -15.23 -54.17
CA LEU A 555 22.13 -16.54 -54.80
C LEU A 555 21.79 -16.37 -56.28
N MET A 556 22.59 -16.98 -57.15
CA MET A 556 22.41 -16.88 -58.60
C MET A 556 22.50 -18.25 -59.25
N GLU A 557 21.85 -18.43 -60.38
CA GLU A 557 22.04 -19.62 -61.21
C GLU A 557 23.42 -19.58 -61.88
N ALA A 558 24.16 -20.68 -61.83
CA ALA A 558 25.50 -20.79 -62.42
C ALA A 558 25.51 -20.55 -63.95
N ALA A 559 24.36 -20.73 -64.62
CA ALA A 559 24.20 -20.58 -66.07
C ALA A 559 23.94 -19.13 -66.54
N VAL A 560 23.68 -18.19 -65.63
CA VAL A 560 23.36 -16.78 -65.95
C VAL A 560 24.44 -15.87 -65.35
N PRO A 561 25.44 -15.40 -66.13
CA PRO A 561 26.60 -14.70 -65.56
C PRO A 561 26.42 -13.19 -65.43
N VAL A 562 25.23 -12.63 -65.71
CA VAL A 562 24.99 -11.20 -65.62
C VAL A 562 24.55 -10.85 -64.20
N ASP A 563 25.38 -10.05 -63.52
CA ASP A 563 25.11 -9.49 -62.19
C ASP A 563 25.14 -7.97 -62.33
N ASP A 564 23.98 -7.33 -62.25
CA ASP A 564 23.84 -5.89 -62.44
C ASP A 564 24.19 -5.09 -61.17
N VAL A 565 24.37 -5.77 -60.02
CA VAL A 565 24.59 -5.12 -58.73
C VAL A 565 25.87 -4.28 -58.66
N PRO A 566 27.04 -4.71 -59.20
CA PRO A 566 28.22 -3.85 -59.25
C PRO A 566 27.97 -2.56 -60.03
N VAL A 567 27.27 -2.64 -61.16
CA VAL A 567 26.95 -1.50 -62.02
C VAL A 567 25.94 -0.56 -61.32
N ASN A 568 24.94 -1.14 -60.66
CA ASN A 568 23.97 -0.38 -59.87
C ASN A 568 24.64 0.28 -58.65
N LEU A 569 25.62 -0.37 -58.04
CA LEU A 569 26.39 0.17 -56.91
C LEU A 569 27.21 1.39 -57.33
N GLU A 570 27.96 1.29 -58.43
CA GLU A 570 28.70 2.44 -58.99
C GLU A 570 27.75 3.58 -59.38
N ARG A 571 26.66 3.29 -60.09
CA ARG A 571 25.69 4.32 -60.52
C ARG A 571 25.03 5.04 -59.34
N ASN A 572 24.61 4.29 -58.31
CA ASN A 572 23.95 4.88 -57.14
C ASN A 572 24.94 5.66 -56.28
N LEU A 573 26.22 5.25 -56.24
CA LEU A 573 27.29 6.01 -55.60
C LEU A 573 27.61 7.31 -56.35
N ASP A 574 27.65 7.29 -57.68
CA ASP A 574 27.89 8.50 -58.48
C ASP A 574 26.74 9.51 -58.35
N ALA A 575 25.50 9.01 -58.33
CA ALA A 575 24.33 9.84 -58.04
C ALA A 575 24.41 10.47 -56.64
N PHE A 576 24.88 9.69 -55.65
CA PHE A 576 25.09 10.17 -54.29
C PHE A 576 26.16 11.26 -54.20
N ASN A 577 27.31 11.07 -54.84
CA ASN A 577 28.39 12.07 -54.86
C ASN A 577 28.04 13.33 -55.67
N SER A 578 26.99 13.27 -56.50
CA SER A 578 26.49 14.42 -57.27
C SER A 578 25.45 15.24 -56.51
N ASP A 579 25.01 14.79 -55.32
CA ASP A 579 24.10 15.52 -54.44
C ASP A 579 24.85 16.67 -53.74
N SER A 580 24.39 17.91 -53.94
CA SER A 580 25.03 19.15 -53.46
C SER A 580 25.01 19.34 -51.94
N THR A 581 24.50 18.36 -51.18
CA THR A 581 24.40 18.42 -49.71
C THR A 581 25.61 17.86 -48.96
N ILE A 582 26.64 17.36 -49.68
CA ILE A 582 27.86 16.79 -49.08
C ILE A 582 29.06 17.55 -49.61
N ASP A 583 29.83 18.18 -48.71
CA ASP A 583 31.01 19.00 -49.07
C ASP A 583 32.22 18.17 -49.54
N PHE A 584 32.10 16.83 -49.57
CA PHE A 584 33.16 15.90 -49.92
C PHE A 584 32.61 14.66 -50.65
N GLY A 585 33.37 14.13 -51.61
CA GLY A 585 33.01 12.88 -52.30
C GLY A 585 33.30 11.66 -51.43
N VAL A 586 32.40 10.68 -51.45
CA VAL A 586 32.55 9.38 -50.79
C VAL A 586 32.92 8.33 -51.83
N HIS A 587 33.98 7.58 -51.59
CA HIS A 587 34.42 6.48 -52.45
C HIS A 587 34.42 5.17 -51.67
N PHE A 588 34.27 4.04 -52.37
CA PHE A 588 34.28 2.72 -51.74
C PHE A 588 35.32 1.81 -52.39
N TYR A 589 35.91 0.93 -51.59
CA TYR A 589 36.65 -0.22 -52.07
C TYR A 589 35.69 -1.40 -52.19
N THR A 590 35.63 -2.03 -53.36
CA THR A 590 34.80 -3.21 -53.59
C THR A 590 35.63 -4.41 -54.03
N SER A 591 35.20 -5.60 -53.64
CA SER A 591 35.66 -6.86 -54.23
C SER A 591 34.45 -7.76 -54.45
N ARG A 592 34.56 -8.68 -55.41
CA ARG A 592 33.53 -9.68 -55.67
C ARG A 592 34.15 -11.07 -55.68
N VAL A 593 33.52 -11.97 -54.94
CA VAL A 593 33.84 -13.40 -54.94
C VAL A 593 32.58 -14.21 -55.16
N VAL A 594 32.68 -15.30 -55.91
CA VAL A 594 31.59 -16.25 -56.15
C VAL A 594 32.09 -17.66 -55.87
N ALA A 595 31.22 -18.52 -55.34
CA ALA A 595 31.51 -19.94 -55.16
C ALA A 595 30.23 -20.79 -55.29
N PRO A 596 30.33 -22.04 -55.80
CA PRO A 596 29.18 -22.93 -55.94
C PRO A 596 28.65 -23.37 -54.57
N LEU A 597 27.33 -23.45 -54.44
CA LEU A 597 26.66 -23.83 -53.20
C LEU A 597 26.79 -25.35 -52.98
N THR A 598 27.92 -25.76 -52.39
CA THR A 598 28.36 -27.17 -52.26
C THR A 598 28.51 -27.64 -50.82
N SER A 599 28.57 -26.72 -49.85
CA SER A 599 28.57 -27.03 -48.42
C SER A 599 28.09 -25.83 -47.60
N ALA A 600 27.65 -26.06 -46.35
CA ALA A 600 27.26 -24.98 -45.45
C ALA A 600 28.44 -24.10 -45.01
N GLU A 601 29.68 -24.62 -45.06
CA GLU A 601 30.91 -23.87 -44.72
C GLU A 601 31.12 -22.64 -45.60
N ILE A 602 30.47 -22.59 -46.77
CA ILE A 602 30.51 -21.43 -47.67
C ILE A 602 29.96 -20.16 -47.00
N LEU A 603 29.01 -20.29 -46.06
CA LEU A 603 28.46 -19.17 -45.31
C LEU A 603 29.51 -18.51 -44.39
N ASP A 604 30.50 -19.26 -43.92
CA ASP A 604 31.56 -18.74 -43.05
C ASP A 604 32.77 -18.27 -43.85
N THR A 605 33.13 -19.01 -44.90
CA THR A 605 34.38 -18.86 -45.63
C THR A 605 34.32 -17.80 -46.74
N LEU A 606 33.21 -17.71 -47.47
CA LEU A 606 33.10 -16.83 -48.64
C LEU A 606 33.10 -15.33 -48.30
N PRO A 607 32.44 -14.86 -47.21
CA PRO A 607 32.54 -13.47 -46.79
C PRO A 607 33.96 -13.06 -46.37
N TYR A 608 34.69 -13.96 -45.71
CA TYR A 608 36.07 -13.73 -45.30
C TYR A 608 37.00 -13.59 -46.52
N GLU A 609 36.87 -14.50 -47.50
CA GLU A 609 37.65 -14.43 -48.74
C GLU A 609 37.37 -13.13 -49.50
N ALA A 610 36.10 -12.70 -49.59
CA ALA A 610 35.75 -11.44 -50.21
C ALA A 610 36.38 -10.24 -49.48
N ASN A 611 36.35 -10.21 -48.14
CA ASN A 611 37.01 -9.16 -47.37
C ASN A 611 38.53 -9.15 -47.58
N TYR A 612 39.16 -10.33 -47.60
CA TYR A 612 40.60 -10.45 -47.83
C TYR A 612 41.01 -9.87 -49.19
N GLN A 613 40.30 -10.23 -50.27
CA GLN A 613 40.55 -9.71 -51.62
C GLN A 613 40.37 -8.18 -51.72
N ARG A 614 39.37 -7.63 -51.02
CA ARG A 614 39.13 -6.18 -50.94
C ARG A 614 40.28 -5.45 -50.25
N THR A 615 40.76 -6.00 -49.13
CA THR A 615 41.88 -5.43 -48.36
C THR A 615 43.17 -5.39 -49.20
N LEU A 616 43.45 -6.43 -49.99
CA LEU A 616 44.57 -6.44 -50.92
C LEU A 616 44.46 -5.36 -52.01
N ALA A 617 43.24 -5.10 -52.52
CA ALA A 617 42.99 -4.02 -53.47
C ALA A 617 43.22 -2.63 -52.84
N LYS A 618 42.77 -2.43 -51.59
CA LYS A 618 42.97 -1.19 -50.80
C LYS A 618 44.46 -0.88 -50.56
N ASP A 619 45.26 -1.89 -50.20
CA ASP A 619 46.70 -1.73 -49.94
C ASP A 619 47.51 -1.41 -51.20
N ASN A 620 47.14 -2.00 -52.34
CA ASN A 620 47.75 -1.68 -53.63
C ASN A 620 47.40 -0.26 -54.10
N HIS A 621 46.23 0.27 -53.73
CA HIS A 621 45.83 1.65 -54.03
C HIS A 621 46.59 2.67 -53.16
N LYS A 622 46.81 2.39 -51.86
CA LYS A 622 47.60 3.24 -50.95
C LYS A 622 49.09 3.32 -51.31
N LYS A 623 49.69 2.24 -51.82
CA LYS A 623 51.09 2.24 -52.32
C LYS A 623 51.30 3.08 -53.58
N LYS A 624 50.25 3.37 -54.35
CA LYS A 624 50.31 4.23 -55.55
C LYS A 624 50.20 5.73 -55.26
N ARG A 625 49.58 6.14 -54.13
CA ARG A 625 49.38 7.56 -53.76
C ARG A 625 50.49 8.16 -52.89
N THR A 626 51.39 7.34 -52.33
CA THR A 626 52.43 7.79 -51.38
C THR A 626 53.73 8.29 -52.02
N GLY A 627 53.82 8.34 -53.35
CA GLY A 627 54.93 8.96 -54.06
C GLY A 627 54.48 10.21 -54.81
N ILE A 628 54.40 11.37 -54.14
CA ILE A 628 54.59 12.74 -54.65
C ILE A 628 54.29 13.74 -53.51
N ALA A 629 55.33 14.51 -53.16
CA ALA A 629 55.36 15.86 -52.58
C ALA A 629 54.76 16.18 -51.18
N ASP A 630 55.70 16.36 -50.24
CA ASP A 630 55.91 17.52 -49.33
C ASP A 630 54.75 18.17 -48.56
N GLY A 631 54.83 18.00 -47.22
CA GLY A 631 55.17 19.11 -46.34
C GLY A 631 54.08 20.13 -46.03
N ARG A 632 53.25 19.83 -45.01
CA ARG A 632 52.85 20.78 -43.95
C ARG A 632 52.10 20.02 -42.85
N GLU A 633 52.57 20.24 -41.64
CA GLU A 633 52.09 19.64 -40.40
C GLU A 633 50.61 19.91 -40.14
N ASN A 634 49.90 18.87 -39.69
CA ASN A 634 48.56 18.92 -39.15
C ASN A 634 48.48 19.85 -37.94
N LYS A 635 47.68 20.91 -38.04
CA LYS A 635 47.06 21.60 -36.91
C LYS A 635 45.55 21.71 -37.15
N SER A 636 44.79 20.86 -36.46
CA SER A 636 43.45 21.19 -35.99
C SER A 636 43.12 20.23 -34.85
N ALA A 637 43.33 20.76 -33.64
CA ALA A 637 43.09 20.11 -32.36
C ALA A 637 41.59 20.04 -32.04
N GLU A 638 41.16 18.85 -31.66
CA GLU A 638 40.13 18.65 -30.63
C GLU A 638 40.45 19.59 -29.46
N HIS A 639 39.58 20.55 -29.15
CA HIS A 639 39.77 21.37 -27.95
C HIS A 639 39.31 20.58 -26.71
N TYR A 640 40.06 19.53 -26.37
CA TYR A 640 40.33 19.25 -24.97
C TYR A 640 41.40 20.24 -24.53
N ASP A 641 41.22 20.91 -23.38
CA ASP A 641 42.26 21.76 -22.85
C ASP A 641 43.51 20.91 -22.62
N GLU A 642 44.56 21.18 -23.40
CA GLU A 642 45.82 20.45 -23.37
C GLU A 642 46.46 20.53 -21.98
N ASP A 643 46.20 21.61 -21.24
CA ASP A 643 46.66 21.78 -19.88
C ASP A 643 45.84 20.92 -18.90
N GLU A 644 44.53 20.78 -19.08
CA GLU A 644 43.70 19.83 -18.32
C GLU A 644 44.08 18.38 -18.61
N ARG A 645 44.32 18.02 -19.88
CA ARG A 645 44.71 16.66 -20.26
C ARG A 645 46.06 16.26 -19.66
N LYS A 646 47.04 17.17 -19.69
CA LYS A 646 48.34 16.98 -19.01
C LYS A 646 48.18 16.89 -17.50
N LEU A 647 47.28 17.69 -16.93
CA LEU A 647 46.97 17.67 -15.51
C LEU A 647 46.34 16.32 -15.11
N VAL A 648 45.33 15.82 -15.83
CA VAL A 648 44.72 14.51 -15.57
C VAL A 648 45.74 13.38 -15.75
N ALA A 649 46.56 13.42 -16.81
CA ALA A 649 47.63 12.43 -16.97
C ALA A 649 48.62 12.43 -15.79
N LYS A 650 48.94 13.61 -15.24
CA LYS A 650 49.76 13.73 -14.03
C LYS A 650 49.05 13.19 -12.78
N ILE A 651 47.77 13.54 -12.59
CA ILE A 651 46.95 13.06 -11.48
C ILE A 651 46.95 11.53 -11.42
N LEU A 652 46.80 10.87 -12.59
CA LEU A 652 46.80 9.41 -12.68
C LEU A 652 48.21 8.80 -12.57
N ASN A 653 49.26 9.47 -13.07
CA ASN A 653 50.62 8.92 -12.96
C ASN A 653 51.18 8.98 -11.54
N ASP A 654 50.86 10.06 -10.82
CA ASP A 654 51.42 10.37 -9.50
C ASP A 654 50.46 9.97 -8.36
N ASP A 655 49.31 9.35 -8.66
CA ASP A 655 48.24 8.98 -7.71
C ASP A 655 47.82 10.14 -6.79
N LEU A 656 47.39 11.24 -7.40
CA LEU A 656 47.02 12.47 -6.67
C LEU A 656 45.53 12.56 -6.37
N LEU A 657 44.80 11.44 -6.42
CA LEU A 657 43.37 11.40 -6.12
C LEU A 657 43.16 11.45 -4.60
N THR A 658 42.38 12.43 -4.15
CA THR A 658 41.94 12.56 -2.75
C THR A 658 40.45 12.25 -2.63
N TYR A 659 39.93 12.15 -1.40
CA TYR A 659 38.53 11.77 -1.16
C TYR A 659 37.92 12.62 -0.05
N HIS A 660 36.66 13.00 -0.23
CA HIS A 660 35.82 13.52 0.85
C HIS A 660 34.79 12.47 1.25
N PHE A 661 34.42 12.45 2.52
CA PHE A 661 33.49 11.50 3.09
C PHE A 661 32.20 12.20 3.48
N GLN A 662 31.06 11.68 3.02
CA GLN A 662 29.75 12.15 3.42
C GLN A 662 29.05 11.10 4.28
N PRO A 663 28.48 11.44 5.44
CA PRO A 663 27.83 10.46 6.30
C PRO A 663 26.48 10.02 5.74
N ILE A 664 26.23 8.72 5.83
CA ILE A 664 24.94 8.07 5.61
C ILE A 664 24.35 7.76 7.00
N VAL A 665 23.16 8.30 7.26
CA VAL A 665 22.56 8.34 8.60
C VAL A 665 21.33 7.44 8.65
N SER A 666 21.15 6.73 9.77
CA SER A 666 19.92 5.99 10.03
C SER A 666 18.75 6.96 10.09
N ALA A 667 17.75 6.72 9.24
CA ALA A 667 16.51 7.47 9.27
C ALA A 667 15.73 7.23 10.58
N ARG A 668 16.04 6.16 11.34
CA ARG A 668 15.42 5.81 12.63
C ARG A 668 16.09 6.49 13.82
N THR A 669 17.39 6.26 14.01
CA THR A 669 18.09 6.67 15.24
C THR A 669 18.80 8.01 15.13
N GLY A 670 19.07 8.45 13.89
CA GLY A 670 19.92 9.60 13.58
C GLY A 670 21.42 9.35 13.77
N ASP A 671 21.85 8.09 13.93
CA ASP A 671 23.26 7.71 14.02
C ASP A 671 23.87 7.44 12.64
N ILE A 672 25.19 7.66 12.52
CA ILE A 672 25.93 7.42 11.28
C ILE A 672 26.16 5.91 11.13
N VAL A 673 25.67 5.35 10.03
CA VAL A 673 25.76 3.92 9.70
C VAL A 673 26.90 3.67 8.70
N ALA A 674 27.14 4.60 7.79
CA ALA A 674 28.16 4.47 6.76
C ALA A 674 28.66 5.84 6.29
N TYR A 675 29.65 5.84 5.40
CA TYR A 675 30.11 7.01 4.67
C TYR A 675 30.18 6.71 3.17
N GLU A 676 29.91 7.70 2.34
CA GLU A 676 30.21 7.65 0.91
C GLU A 676 31.54 8.36 0.63
N ALA A 677 32.44 7.71 -0.11
CA ALA A 677 33.71 8.26 -0.55
C ALA A 677 33.55 8.95 -1.92
N LEU A 678 33.75 10.27 -1.93
CA LEU A 678 33.62 11.11 -3.11
C LEU A 678 34.98 11.60 -3.58
N MET A 679 35.39 11.18 -4.78
CA MET A 679 36.68 11.54 -5.39
C MET A 679 36.86 13.06 -5.52
N ARG A 680 38.06 13.56 -5.22
CA ARG A 680 38.49 14.96 -5.29
C ARG A 680 39.93 15.06 -5.82
N TYR A 681 40.32 16.29 -6.16
CA TYR A 681 41.69 16.66 -6.46
C TYR A 681 42.01 18.00 -5.77
N GLU A 682 43.09 18.02 -4.99
CA GLU A 682 43.52 19.19 -4.20
C GLU A 682 44.74 19.93 -4.78
N GLY A 683 44.83 20.00 -6.12
CA GLY A 683 45.84 20.84 -6.77
C GLY A 683 45.48 22.33 -6.82
N GLU A 684 46.44 23.16 -7.23
CA GLU A 684 46.22 24.61 -7.44
C GLU A 684 45.13 24.90 -8.48
N VAL A 685 44.96 24.01 -9.47
CA VAL A 685 43.90 24.07 -10.48
C VAL A 685 42.77 23.13 -10.05
N LYS A 686 41.58 23.69 -9.81
CA LYS A 686 40.38 22.91 -9.47
C LYS A 686 39.83 22.24 -10.73
N ILE A 687 39.77 20.91 -10.70
CA ILE A 687 39.17 20.09 -11.75
C ILE A 687 38.08 19.20 -11.16
N SER A 688 36.97 19.01 -11.87
CA SER A 688 35.84 18.23 -11.38
C SER A 688 36.04 16.73 -11.60
N PRO A 689 35.45 15.85 -10.77
CA PRO A 689 35.49 14.40 -10.98
C PRO A 689 35.00 13.96 -12.37
N ILE A 690 33.91 14.57 -12.87
CA ILE A 690 33.36 14.28 -14.21
C ILE A 690 34.39 14.64 -15.30
N THR A 691 35.10 15.75 -15.14
CA THR A 691 36.16 16.18 -16.06
C THR A 691 37.34 15.19 -16.04
N ILE A 692 37.76 14.72 -14.86
CA ILE A 692 38.79 13.67 -14.71
C ILE A 692 38.36 12.40 -15.43
N LEU A 693 37.14 11.90 -15.18
CA LEU A 693 36.61 10.68 -15.81
C LEU A 693 36.51 10.82 -17.34
N SER A 694 36.07 11.98 -17.84
CA SER A 694 35.94 12.24 -19.28
C SER A 694 37.30 12.22 -19.98
N HIS A 695 38.31 12.91 -19.42
CA HIS A 695 39.68 12.91 -19.98
C HIS A 695 40.34 11.53 -19.82
N ALA A 696 40.13 10.83 -18.69
CA ALA A 696 40.63 9.48 -18.49
C ALA A 696 40.05 8.49 -19.52
N SER A 697 38.75 8.58 -19.80
CA SER A 697 38.08 7.81 -20.86
C SER A 697 38.67 8.09 -22.24
N ALA A 698 38.83 9.37 -22.61
CA ALA A 698 39.45 9.78 -23.88
C ALA A 698 40.93 9.32 -24.01
N MET A 699 41.62 9.10 -22.89
CA MET A 699 42.98 8.56 -22.85
C MET A 699 43.03 7.02 -22.77
N GLY A 700 41.89 6.34 -22.59
CA GLY A 700 41.83 4.89 -22.34
C GLY A 700 42.43 4.49 -20.99
N ARG A 701 42.30 5.35 -19.97
CA ARG A 701 42.90 5.20 -18.62
C ARG A 701 41.87 5.18 -17.48
N LEU A 702 40.63 4.76 -17.75
CA LEU A 702 39.63 4.58 -16.69
C LEU A 702 40.03 3.48 -15.69
N ASP A 703 40.74 2.45 -16.16
CA ASP A 703 41.28 1.38 -15.31
C ASP A 703 42.24 1.91 -14.25
N ASP A 704 43.01 2.96 -14.56
CA ASP A 704 43.91 3.60 -13.60
C ASP A 704 43.11 4.32 -12.51
N VAL A 705 42.00 4.98 -12.85
CA VAL A 705 41.11 5.64 -11.89
C VAL A 705 40.54 4.60 -10.92
N GLU A 706 39.93 3.53 -11.44
CA GLU A 706 39.36 2.46 -10.63
C GLU A 706 40.42 1.86 -9.70
N ARG A 707 41.61 1.56 -10.24
CA ARG A 707 42.72 0.99 -9.48
C ARG A 707 43.15 1.92 -8.34
N HIS A 708 43.41 3.20 -8.62
CA HIS A 708 43.80 4.16 -7.59
C HIS A 708 42.71 4.34 -6.53
N THR A 709 41.44 4.38 -6.92
CA THR A 709 40.31 4.49 -5.99
C THR A 709 40.20 3.30 -5.05
N MET A 710 40.26 2.07 -5.57
CA MET A 710 40.18 0.87 -4.75
C MET A 710 41.36 0.77 -3.77
N TYR A 711 42.60 0.99 -4.22
CA TYR A 711 43.77 0.91 -3.35
C TYR A 711 43.79 2.02 -2.28
N ASN A 712 43.49 3.27 -2.65
CA ASN A 712 43.53 4.39 -1.71
C ASN A 712 42.46 4.27 -0.63
N LEU A 713 41.25 3.83 -0.98
CA LEU A 713 40.14 3.70 -0.02
C LEU A 713 40.27 2.47 0.88
N PHE A 714 40.75 1.33 0.36
CA PHE A 714 41.04 0.16 1.21
C PHE A 714 42.13 0.48 2.24
N LYS A 715 43.20 1.15 1.80
CA LYS A 715 44.26 1.65 2.69
C LYS A 715 43.70 2.62 3.72
N PHE A 716 42.87 3.58 3.31
CA PHE A 716 42.26 4.55 4.22
C PHE A 716 41.44 3.88 5.33
N VAL A 717 40.57 2.92 4.98
CA VAL A 717 39.75 2.20 5.97
C VAL A 717 40.61 1.39 6.93
N HIS A 718 41.68 0.76 6.44
CA HIS A 718 42.62 0.03 7.29
C HIS A 718 43.37 0.95 8.28
N GLU A 719 43.82 2.13 7.83
CA GLU A 719 44.52 3.10 8.69
C GLU A 719 43.60 3.79 9.72
N HIS A 720 42.28 3.82 9.49
CA HIS A 720 41.30 4.54 10.31
C HIS A 720 40.23 3.63 10.94
N GLN A 721 40.53 2.36 11.19
CA GLN A 721 39.58 1.39 11.76
C GLN A 721 38.94 1.85 13.08
N ASP A 722 39.74 2.42 13.99
CA ASP A 722 39.25 2.89 15.29
C ASP A 722 38.26 4.06 15.17
N ASP A 723 38.46 4.93 14.18
CA ASP A 723 37.62 6.10 13.94
C ASP A 723 36.30 5.72 13.25
N LEU A 724 36.37 4.77 12.31
CA LEU A 724 35.21 4.29 11.57
C LEU A 724 34.34 3.34 12.41
N GLY A 725 34.94 2.55 13.31
CA GLY A 725 34.23 1.52 14.08
C GLY A 725 33.60 0.49 13.14
N GLU A 726 32.34 0.13 13.37
CA GLU A 726 31.60 -0.83 12.52
C GLU A 726 30.90 -0.18 11.31
N ARG A 727 31.18 1.09 11.02
CA ARG A 727 30.55 1.82 9.91
C ARG A 727 31.13 1.40 8.57
N GLN A 728 30.27 1.30 7.56
CA GLN A 728 30.65 0.89 6.20
C GLN A 728 31.16 2.08 5.37
N LEU A 729 31.91 1.80 4.31
CA LEU A 729 32.36 2.77 3.32
C LEU A 729 31.82 2.39 1.93
N PHE A 730 31.05 3.30 1.34
CA PHE A 730 30.48 3.19 0.00
C PHE A 730 31.47 3.79 -1.01
N ILE A 731 31.74 3.05 -2.08
CA ILE A 731 32.73 3.36 -3.10
C ILE A 731 32.10 3.24 -4.48
N ASN A 732 32.08 4.34 -5.22
CA ASN A 732 31.71 4.38 -6.63
C ASN A 732 32.69 3.57 -7.48
N SER A 733 32.17 2.61 -8.26
CA SER A 733 32.96 1.75 -9.16
C SER A 733 32.49 1.87 -10.60
N ILE A 734 33.42 1.71 -11.55
CA ILE A 734 33.16 1.73 -12.98
C ILE A 734 33.07 0.27 -13.49
N PRO A 735 31.87 -0.28 -13.76
CA PRO A 735 31.70 -1.74 -13.95
C PRO A 735 32.34 -2.29 -15.23
N SER A 736 32.54 -1.41 -16.22
CA SER A 736 33.26 -1.74 -17.45
C SER A 736 34.78 -1.87 -17.25
N CYS A 737 35.31 -1.37 -16.13
CA CYS A 737 36.72 -1.27 -15.80
C CYS A 737 37.03 -2.02 -14.51
N THR A 738 36.90 -3.35 -14.49
CA THR A 738 37.21 -4.14 -13.28
C THR A 738 38.71 -4.39 -13.13
N LEU A 739 39.24 -4.24 -11.91
CA LEU A 739 40.60 -4.71 -11.56
C LEU A 739 40.83 -6.16 -12.05
N PRO A 740 42.01 -6.49 -12.60
CA PRO A 740 42.38 -7.87 -12.91
C PRO A 740 42.21 -8.77 -11.68
N ASP A 741 41.78 -10.01 -11.87
CA ASP A 741 41.42 -10.91 -10.76
C ASP A 741 42.58 -11.07 -9.76
N LYS A 742 43.82 -11.19 -10.27
CA LYS A 742 45.01 -11.25 -9.43
C LYS A 742 45.18 -10.03 -8.50
N ASP A 743 44.98 -8.82 -9.04
CA ASP A 743 45.20 -7.58 -8.29
C ASP A 743 44.08 -7.35 -7.27
N PHE A 744 42.85 -7.77 -7.60
CA PHE A 744 41.71 -7.72 -6.68
C PHE A 744 41.84 -8.74 -5.54
N GLU A 745 42.31 -9.96 -5.85
CA GLU A 745 42.62 -10.98 -4.84
C GLU A 745 43.74 -10.52 -3.91
N GLU A 746 44.81 -9.91 -4.46
CA GLU A 746 45.90 -9.33 -3.68
C GLU A 746 45.38 -8.23 -2.73
N LEU A 747 44.56 -7.31 -3.24
CA LEU A 747 43.93 -6.25 -2.44
C LEU A 747 43.08 -6.83 -1.29
N CYS A 748 42.19 -7.78 -1.58
CA CYS A 748 41.32 -8.40 -0.58
C CYS A 748 42.11 -9.22 0.44
N SER A 749 43.19 -9.89 0.02
CA SER A 749 44.05 -10.65 0.93
C SER A 749 44.85 -9.75 1.88
N THR A 750 45.32 -8.60 1.38
CA THR A 750 46.10 -7.63 2.15
C THR A 750 45.24 -6.95 3.22
N TYR A 751 43.96 -6.69 2.92
CA TYR A 751 43.05 -5.92 3.75
C TYR A 751 41.86 -6.75 4.28
N SER A 752 42.04 -8.06 4.45
CA SER A 752 40.97 -9.04 4.74
C SER A 752 40.10 -8.71 5.96
N ASP A 753 40.62 -7.93 6.91
CA ASP A 753 39.98 -7.46 8.13
C ASP A 753 38.96 -6.32 7.88
N ILE A 754 39.10 -5.56 6.79
CA ILE A 754 38.18 -4.45 6.44
C ILE A 754 37.30 -4.72 5.23
N VAL A 755 37.51 -5.80 4.48
CA VAL A 755 36.79 -6.07 3.22
C VAL A 755 35.26 -6.06 3.41
N LYS A 756 34.76 -6.58 4.54
CA LYS A 756 33.32 -6.60 4.86
C LYS A 756 32.71 -5.22 5.14
N LYS A 757 33.57 -4.22 5.40
CA LYS A 757 33.15 -2.82 5.62
C LYS A 757 33.02 -2.05 4.31
N ILE A 758 33.42 -2.63 3.17
CA ILE A 758 33.35 -1.99 1.86
C ILE A 758 32.02 -2.33 1.18
N VAL A 759 31.37 -1.31 0.61
CA VAL A 759 30.20 -1.42 -0.25
C VAL A 759 30.53 -0.78 -1.59
N ILE A 760 30.35 -1.51 -2.68
CA ILE A 760 30.58 -1.01 -4.03
C ILE A 760 29.28 -0.50 -4.62
N GLU A 761 29.30 0.72 -5.14
CA GLU A 761 28.15 1.39 -5.77
C GLU A 761 28.23 1.30 -7.30
N PHE A 762 27.10 1.00 -7.92
CA PHE A 762 26.92 0.95 -9.38
C PHE A 762 25.71 1.79 -9.78
N THR A 763 25.80 2.54 -10.87
CA THR A 763 24.67 3.33 -11.37
C THR A 763 23.60 2.44 -12.02
N GLU A 764 22.33 2.82 -11.92
CA GLU A 764 21.18 2.07 -12.48
C GLU A 764 21.35 1.73 -13.97
N GLN A 765 21.93 2.64 -14.75
CA GLN A 765 22.10 2.53 -16.21
C GLN A 765 23.34 1.74 -16.64
N THR A 766 24.02 1.05 -15.73
CA THR A 766 25.23 0.31 -16.07
C THR A 766 24.95 -0.80 -17.10
N GLU A 767 25.49 -0.66 -18.31
CA GLU A 767 25.58 -1.72 -19.32
C GLU A 767 26.77 -2.66 -19.01
N ALA A 768 26.56 -3.62 -18.11
CA ALA A 768 27.54 -4.68 -17.86
C ALA A 768 27.26 -5.91 -18.75
N SER A 769 28.30 -6.49 -19.33
CA SER A 769 28.16 -7.81 -19.98
C SER A 769 27.87 -8.88 -18.93
N THR A 770 27.19 -9.98 -19.33
CA THR A 770 26.90 -11.12 -18.44
C THR A 770 28.15 -11.64 -17.72
N GLN A 771 29.30 -11.63 -18.41
CA GLN A 771 30.58 -12.09 -17.85
C GLN A 771 31.16 -11.14 -16.79
N GLN A 772 30.97 -9.83 -16.92
CA GLN A 772 31.38 -8.85 -15.91
C GLN A 772 30.48 -8.92 -14.67
N LEU A 773 29.20 -9.16 -14.88
CA LEU A 773 28.20 -9.31 -13.82
C LEU A 773 28.45 -10.55 -12.96
N GLU A 774 28.73 -11.70 -13.58
CA GLU A 774 29.13 -12.92 -12.87
C GLU A 774 30.36 -12.69 -11.98
N LYS A 775 31.36 -11.95 -12.47
CA LYS A 775 32.56 -11.62 -11.68
C LYS A 775 32.26 -10.78 -10.45
N VAL A 776 31.39 -9.78 -10.56
CA VAL A 776 30.99 -8.93 -9.43
C VAL A 776 30.27 -9.76 -8.36
N LEU A 777 29.35 -10.63 -8.78
CA LEU A 777 28.61 -11.53 -7.89
C LEU A 777 29.52 -12.58 -7.23
N GLU A 778 30.49 -13.13 -7.98
CA GLU A 778 31.50 -14.05 -7.43
C GLU A 778 32.34 -13.36 -6.34
N ARG A 779 32.83 -12.14 -6.61
CA ARG A 779 33.61 -11.36 -5.64
C ARG A 779 32.82 -11.07 -4.37
N ARG A 780 31.54 -10.70 -4.50
CA ARG A 780 30.64 -10.53 -3.35
C ARG A 780 30.54 -11.81 -2.53
N SER A 781 30.24 -12.95 -3.17
CA SER A 781 30.08 -14.23 -2.47
C SER A 781 31.37 -14.67 -1.76
N ARG A 782 32.52 -14.49 -2.41
CA ARG A 782 33.82 -14.95 -1.92
C ARG A 782 34.39 -14.08 -0.80
N TYR A 783 34.18 -12.77 -0.85
CA TYR A 783 34.84 -11.82 0.06
C TYR A 783 33.89 -11.08 1.02
N GLY A 784 32.57 -11.16 0.79
CA GLY A 784 31.58 -10.50 1.64
C GLY A 784 31.48 -8.99 1.45
N ILE A 785 31.87 -8.49 0.27
CA ILE A 785 31.75 -7.07 -0.11
C ILE A 785 30.27 -6.74 -0.37
N GLY A 786 29.79 -5.62 0.16
CA GLY A 786 28.43 -5.16 -0.09
C GLY A 786 28.26 -4.57 -1.50
N ILE A 787 27.04 -4.59 -2.03
CA ILE A 787 26.70 -3.93 -3.29
C ILE A 787 25.59 -2.92 -3.04
N ALA A 788 25.67 -1.76 -3.67
CA ALA A 788 24.60 -0.78 -3.72
C ALA A 788 24.31 -0.33 -5.15
N ILE A 789 23.04 0.00 -5.44
CA ILE A 789 22.64 0.59 -6.72
C ILE A 789 22.36 2.07 -6.50
N ASP A 790 22.95 2.89 -7.36
CA ASP A 790 22.94 4.35 -7.32
C ASP A 790 22.09 4.97 -8.44
N ASP A 791 21.69 6.23 -8.26
CA ASP A 791 20.83 7.00 -9.17
C ASP A 791 19.48 6.32 -9.53
N TYR A 792 18.94 5.50 -8.63
CA TYR A 792 17.78 4.67 -8.93
C TYR A 792 16.50 5.50 -9.10
N GLY A 793 15.85 5.36 -10.26
CA GLY A 793 14.58 5.99 -10.60
C GLY A 793 14.68 7.20 -11.54
N THR A 794 15.86 7.51 -12.08
CA THR A 794 16.06 8.56 -13.11
C THR A 794 15.81 8.09 -14.54
N GLY A 795 15.72 6.77 -14.76
CA GLY A 795 15.42 6.11 -16.04
C GLY A 795 14.18 5.21 -16.00
N TYR A 796 14.02 4.31 -16.98
CA TYR A 796 13.06 3.21 -16.86
C TYR A 796 13.53 2.33 -15.69
N SER A 797 12.81 2.35 -14.56
CA SER A 797 13.13 1.55 -13.37
C SER A 797 13.42 0.10 -13.75
N ASN A 798 14.69 -0.25 -13.84
CA ASN A 798 15.10 -1.54 -14.41
C ASN A 798 15.13 -2.57 -13.28
N ILE A 799 13.95 -3.05 -12.92
CA ILE A 799 13.76 -4.06 -11.87
C ILE A 799 14.65 -5.31 -12.09
N SER A 800 15.01 -5.57 -13.35
CA SER A 800 15.98 -6.59 -13.74
C SER A 800 17.34 -6.41 -13.08
N ASN A 801 17.83 -5.18 -12.92
CA ASN A 801 19.12 -4.92 -12.26
C ASN A 801 19.01 -5.21 -10.76
N LEU A 802 17.92 -4.84 -10.09
CA LEU A 802 17.70 -5.18 -8.68
C LEU A 802 17.63 -6.69 -8.45
N LEU A 803 16.94 -7.43 -9.33
CA LEU A 803 16.87 -8.89 -9.28
C LEU A 803 18.22 -9.56 -9.55
N THR A 804 19.03 -8.98 -10.44
CA THR A 804 20.31 -9.60 -10.83
C THR A 804 21.41 -9.31 -9.82
N PHE A 805 21.49 -8.08 -9.30
CA PHE A 805 22.53 -7.70 -8.33
C PHE A 805 22.16 -8.07 -6.89
N MET A 806 20.86 -8.22 -6.57
CA MET A 806 20.33 -8.39 -5.21
C MET A 806 21.05 -7.48 -4.19
N PRO A 807 21.04 -6.15 -4.38
CA PRO A 807 21.93 -5.24 -3.65
C PRO A 807 21.64 -5.21 -2.14
N ASN A 808 22.61 -4.79 -1.35
CA ASN A 808 22.41 -4.49 0.08
C ASN A 808 21.68 -3.15 0.29
N CYS A 809 21.85 -2.21 -0.64
CA CYS A 809 21.29 -0.87 -0.54
C CYS A 809 20.84 -0.36 -1.92
N VAL A 810 19.69 0.32 -1.98
CA VAL A 810 19.20 1.04 -3.16
C VAL A 810 19.16 2.52 -2.81
N LYS A 811 19.90 3.34 -3.55
CA LYS A 811 19.98 4.79 -3.37
C LYS A 811 19.00 5.44 -4.36
N ILE A 812 17.99 6.10 -3.82
CA ILE A 812 16.98 6.82 -4.59
C ILE A 812 17.54 8.17 -4.96
N ASP A 813 17.61 8.43 -6.27
CA ASP A 813 18.22 9.64 -6.80
C ASP A 813 17.60 10.92 -6.23
N ARG A 814 18.46 11.92 -6.06
CA ARG A 814 18.10 13.25 -5.56
C ARG A 814 16.92 13.88 -6.31
N SER A 815 16.78 13.69 -7.62
CA SER A 815 15.70 14.32 -8.41
C SER A 815 14.30 13.88 -7.97
N LEU A 816 14.18 12.68 -7.38
CA LEU A 816 12.92 12.15 -6.83
C LEU A 816 12.67 12.61 -5.39
N ILE A 817 13.74 12.84 -4.62
CA ILE A 817 13.65 13.28 -3.22
C ILE A 817 13.45 14.80 -3.11
N MET A 818 14.06 15.57 -4.01
CA MET A 818 13.98 17.03 -4.01
C MET A 818 12.52 17.51 -4.14
N ASN A 819 12.07 18.31 -3.16
CA ASN A 819 10.69 18.81 -3.02
C ASN A 819 9.60 17.70 -3.01
N ILE A 820 9.93 16.48 -2.58
CA ILE A 820 8.98 15.36 -2.57
C ILE A 820 7.70 15.64 -1.75
N HIS A 821 7.79 16.45 -0.71
CA HIS A 821 6.65 16.87 0.13
C HIS A 821 5.56 17.63 -0.65
N GLU A 822 5.87 18.18 -1.82
CA GLU A 822 4.94 18.96 -2.65
C GLU A 822 4.30 18.13 -3.80
N ASP A 823 4.82 16.94 -4.09
CA ASP A 823 4.43 16.14 -5.28
C ASP A 823 3.97 14.73 -4.90
N LYS A 824 2.64 14.53 -4.82
CA LYS A 824 2.02 13.24 -4.49
C LYS A 824 2.39 12.11 -5.47
N ARG A 825 2.72 12.42 -6.73
CA ARG A 825 3.12 11.38 -7.71
C ARG A 825 4.52 10.87 -7.41
N ARG A 826 5.45 11.77 -7.08
CA ARG A 826 6.79 11.39 -6.60
C ARG A 826 6.71 10.62 -5.29
N GLN A 827 5.85 11.05 -4.36
CA GLN A 827 5.61 10.34 -3.10
C GLN A 827 5.18 8.89 -3.36
N HIS A 828 4.19 8.68 -4.23
CA HIS A 828 3.72 7.34 -4.58
C HIS A 828 4.81 6.50 -5.28
N PHE A 829 5.59 7.10 -6.18
CA PHE A 829 6.65 6.40 -6.88
C PHE A 829 7.79 5.97 -5.95
N VAL A 830 8.28 6.89 -5.11
CA VAL A 830 9.30 6.63 -4.09
C VAL A 830 8.81 5.60 -3.07
N LYS A 831 7.53 5.68 -2.66
CA LYS A 831 6.90 4.69 -1.79
C LYS A 831 6.92 3.27 -2.39
N ASN A 832 6.59 3.13 -3.68
CA ASN A 832 6.67 1.85 -4.37
C ASN A 832 8.11 1.29 -4.42
N ILE A 833 9.11 2.15 -4.63
CA ILE A 833 10.53 1.73 -4.59
C ILE A 833 10.89 1.24 -3.18
N ILE A 834 10.47 1.97 -2.14
CA ILE A 834 10.70 1.61 -0.75
C ILE A 834 10.06 0.27 -0.40
N ASP A 835 8.80 0.07 -0.79
CA ASP A 835 8.08 -1.17 -0.51
C ASP A 835 8.69 -2.35 -1.28
N TYR A 836 9.03 -2.19 -2.57
CA TYR A 836 9.73 -3.24 -3.33
C TYR A 836 11.08 -3.63 -2.71
N ALA A 837 11.88 -2.64 -2.32
CA ALA A 837 13.17 -2.89 -1.70
C ALA A 837 13.01 -3.57 -0.33
N ARG A 838 12.01 -3.17 0.46
CA ARG A 838 11.67 -3.80 1.75
C ARG A 838 11.32 -5.28 1.56
N ASP A 839 10.45 -5.59 0.60
CA ASP A 839 10.01 -6.96 0.30
C ASP A 839 11.19 -7.87 -0.13
N ASN A 840 12.25 -7.28 -0.70
CA ASN A 840 13.46 -7.98 -1.12
C ASN A 840 14.62 -7.87 -0.12
N HIS A 841 14.38 -7.32 1.08
CA HIS A 841 15.37 -7.11 2.15
C HIS A 841 16.56 -6.21 1.78
N PHE A 842 16.36 -5.27 0.85
CA PHE A 842 17.33 -4.23 0.52
C PHE A 842 17.09 -3.02 1.43
N LYS A 843 18.17 -2.39 1.93
CA LYS A 843 18.02 -1.07 2.58
C LYS A 843 17.77 -0.01 1.53
N VAL A 844 17.00 1.03 1.87
CA VAL A 844 16.74 2.14 0.95
C VAL A 844 17.30 3.43 1.52
N LEU A 845 18.07 4.12 0.69
CA LEU A 845 18.73 5.36 1.02
C LEU A 845 18.11 6.50 0.19
N ALA A 846 17.57 7.52 0.86
CA ALA A 846 17.12 8.74 0.18
C ALA A 846 18.29 9.72 0.03
N GLU A 847 18.65 10.02 -1.22
CA GLU A 847 19.75 10.95 -1.52
C GLU A 847 19.29 12.40 -1.63
N GLY A 848 20.21 13.32 -1.28
CA GLY A 848 19.97 14.74 -1.44
C GLY A 848 18.88 15.30 -0.52
N VAL A 849 18.68 14.72 0.67
CA VAL A 849 17.77 15.29 1.68
C VAL A 849 18.35 16.62 2.20
N GLU A 850 17.67 17.72 1.91
CA GLU A 850 18.13 19.07 2.24
C GLU A 850 17.17 19.82 3.17
N LYS A 851 15.88 19.47 3.17
CA LYS A 851 14.82 20.12 3.95
C LYS A 851 14.21 19.20 5.03
N THR A 852 13.64 19.79 6.07
CA THR A 852 13.00 19.02 7.16
C THR A 852 11.69 18.39 6.69
N GLU A 853 11.00 19.03 5.75
CA GLU A 853 9.78 18.58 5.12
C GLU A 853 10.02 17.35 4.22
N GLU A 854 11.13 17.35 3.48
CA GLU A 854 11.59 16.18 2.71
C GLU A 854 11.89 15.02 3.66
N LEU A 855 12.66 15.26 4.73
CA LEU A 855 12.95 14.28 5.77
C LEU A 855 11.67 13.66 6.35
N ARG A 856 10.69 14.48 6.75
CA ARG A 856 9.42 14.02 7.32
C ARG A 856 8.63 13.14 6.35
N THR A 857 8.69 13.49 5.07
CA THR A 857 7.97 12.78 4.00
C THR A 857 8.60 11.42 3.74
N VAL A 858 9.94 11.36 3.58
CA VAL A 858 10.63 10.08 3.31
C VAL A 858 10.65 9.16 4.53
N THR A 859 10.74 9.70 5.75
CA THR A 859 10.59 8.89 6.97
C THR A 859 9.16 8.35 7.10
N GLY A 860 8.14 9.12 6.71
CA GLY A 860 6.74 8.67 6.69
C GLY A 860 6.46 7.54 5.70
N MET A 861 7.28 7.43 4.65
CA MET A 861 7.21 6.32 3.70
C MET A 861 7.93 5.06 4.18
N GLY A 862 8.76 5.17 5.23
CA GLY A 862 9.56 4.10 5.79
C GLY A 862 10.93 3.93 5.14
N ILE A 863 11.61 5.03 4.80
CA ILE A 863 13.02 5.01 4.35
C ILE A 863 13.95 4.51 5.47
N ASP A 864 15.02 3.78 5.13
CA ASP A 864 15.97 3.24 6.12
C ASP A 864 17.13 4.19 6.42
N LEU A 865 17.68 4.80 5.38
CA LEU A 865 18.89 5.61 5.40
C LEU A 865 18.64 6.95 4.71
N ILE A 866 19.32 7.99 5.17
CA ILE A 866 19.27 9.33 4.58
C ILE A 866 20.69 9.86 4.36
N GLN A 867 20.86 10.57 3.25
CA GLN A 867 22.07 11.30 2.93
C GLN A 867 21.71 12.63 2.28
N GLY A 868 22.44 13.69 2.63
CA GLY A 868 22.20 15.02 2.07
C GLY A 868 22.67 16.14 2.99
N TYR A 869 22.58 17.38 2.53
CA TYR A 869 23.12 18.52 3.27
C TYR A 869 22.41 18.82 4.59
N LEU A 870 21.20 18.29 4.80
CA LEU A 870 20.52 18.36 6.10
C LEU A 870 21.31 17.64 7.19
N THR A 871 21.96 16.52 6.86
CA THR A 871 22.77 15.72 7.80
C THR A 871 24.18 16.30 7.93
N ALA A 872 24.97 16.22 6.86
CA ALA A 872 26.25 16.91 6.73
C ALA A 872 26.71 16.98 5.26
N ARG A 873 27.64 17.90 4.99
CA ARG A 873 28.32 18.02 3.69
C ARG A 873 29.55 17.09 3.62
N PRO A 874 29.99 16.68 2.42
CA PRO A 874 31.23 15.91 2.26
C PRO A 874 32.45 16.67 2.81
N ALA A 875 33.25 16.01 3.65
CA ALA A 875 34.43 16.59 4.30
C ALA A 875 35.69 15.72 4.11
N PRO A 876 36.91 16.29 4.15
CA PRO A 876 38.16 15.51 4.02
C PRO A 876 38.33 14.42 5.09
N GLU A 877 37.81 14.67 6.30
CA GLU A 877 37.80 13.69 7.40
C GLU A 877 36.36 13.22 7.69
N PRO A 878 36.13 11.92 7.96
CA PRO A 878 34.82 11.39 8.33
C PRO A 878 34.28 12.02 9.61
N ILE A 879 33.09 12.61 9.54
CA ILE A 879 32.41 13.18 10.71
C ILE A 879 31.98 12.05 11.65
N LYS A 880 32.34 12.12 12.93
CA LYS A 880 32.07 11.04 13.90
C LYS A 880 30.63 11.00 14.44
N VAL A 881 29.96 12.15 14.49
CA VAL A 881 28.65 12.33 15.13
C VAL A 881 27.85 13.41 14.40
N ILE A 882 26.57 13.15 14.09
CA ILE A 882 25.64 14.17 13.57
C ILE A 882 25.22 15.11 14.69
N ARG A 883 25.05 16.41 14.37
CA ARG A 883 24.59 17.43 15.31
C ARG A 883 23.30 17.01 16.02
N ALA A 884 23.22 17.29 17.32
CA ALA A 884 22.11 16.87 18.17
C ALA A 884 20.75 17.38 17.68
N ASP A 885 20.68 18.64 17.22
CA ASP A 885 19.45 19.25 16.71
C ASP A 885 18.86 18.54 15.48
N ILE A 886 19.72 17.98 14.63
CA ILE A 886 19.28 17.19 13.46
C ILE A 886 18.86 15.79 13.88
N ARG A 887 19.60 15.16 14.81
CA ARG A 887 19.25 13.85 15.36
C ARG A 887 17.90 13.84 16.05
N ASP A 888 17.61 14.88 16.83
CA ASP A 888 16.32 15.01 17.53
C ASP A 888 15.17 15.16 16.53
N LYS A 889 15.36 15.94 15.46
CA LYS A 889 14.37 16.07 14.37
C LYS A 889 14.09 14.76 13.63
N ILE A 890 15.13 13.96 13.37
CA ILE A 890 14.97 12.63 12.75
C ILE A 890 14.11 11.74 13.65
N ARG A 891 14.41 11.70 14.96
CA ARG A 891 13.65 10.93 15.95
C ARG A 891 12.20 11.41 16.09
N GLU A 892 11.98 12.72 16.09
CA GLU A 892 10.65 13.34 16.15
C GLU A 892 9.79 12.94 14.94
N CYS A 893 10.36 12.99 13.73
CA CYS A 893 9.62 12.61 12.51
C CYS A 893 9.17 11.14 12.54
N ASN A 894 10.00 10.22 13.01
CA ASN A 894 9.60 8.80 13.12
C ASN A 894 8.47 8.61 14.12
N ARG A 895 8.54 9.27 15.28
CA ARG A 895 7.53 9.15 16.33
C ARG A 895 6.14 9.62 15.87
N VAL A 896 6.09 10.59 14.95
CA VAL A 896 4.83 11.08 14.35
C VAL A 896 4.27 10.09 13.32
N ASN A 897 5.14 9.39 12.58
CA ASN A 897 4.74 8.50 11.48
C ASN A 897 4.41 7.06 11.92
N GLU A 898 4.92 6.59 13.06
CA GLU A 898 4.56 5.28 13.66
C GLU A 898 3.06 5.19 14.03
N ASN A 899 2.37 6.32 14.16
CA ASN A 899 0.92 6.40 14.41
C ASN A 899 0.04 6.08 13.17
N ILE A 900 0.63 5.69 12.02
CA ILE A 900 -0.08 5.43 10.75
C ILE A 900 0.27 4.04 10.18
N LYS A 901 0.37 2.99 11.01
CA LYS A 901 0.45 1.60 10.51
C LYS A 901 -0.95 1.01 10.28
N VAL A 902 -1.17 0.44 9.09
CA VAL A 902 -2.39 -0.33 8.78
C VAL A 902 -2.36 -1.63 9.58
N LYS A 903 -3.46 -1.91 10.31
CA LYS A 903 -3.57 -3.05 11.21
C LYS A 903 -3.63 -4.38 10.43
N LYS A 904 -2.64 -5.26 10.58
CA LYS A 904 -2.60 -6.62 10.00
C LYS A 904 -2.83 -7.65 11.11
N THR A 905 -3.91 -8.41 11.05
CA THR A 905 -4.35 -9.30 12.15
C THR A 905 -4.14 -10.77 11.82
N PHE A 906 -3.43 -11.51 12.68
CA PHE A 906 -3.29 -12.96 12.62
C PHE A 906 -4.42 -13.61 13.42
N PHE A 907 -5.25 -14.44 12.76
CA PHE A 907 -6.36 -15.12 13.42
C PHE A 907 -5.90 -16.50 13.92
N ALA A 908 -5.55 -16.59 15.20
CA ALA A 908 -5.11 -17.84 15.81
C ALA A 908 -6.32 -18.79 16.02
N GLY A 909 -6.30 -19.94 15.35
CA GLY A 909 -7.36 -20.95 15.42
C GLY A 909 -6.85 -22.34 15.04
N GLY A 910 -6.69 -23.23 16.04
CA GLY A 910 -6.29 -24.63 15.85
C GLY A 910 -4.78 -24.92 15.89
N GLU A 911 -3.92 -23.90 15.96
CA GLU A 911 -2.47 -24.05 16.14
C GLU A 911 -2.09 -24.30 17.61
N ARG A 912 -1.09 -25.16 17.86
CA ARG A 912 -0.64 -25.48 19.22
C ARG A 912 0.40 -24.50 19.77
N GLU A 913 1.20 -23.87 18.91
CA GLU A 913 2.29 -22.97 19.27
C GLU A 913 2.63 -22.05 18.09
N LEU A 914 2.74 -20.75 18.35
CA LEU A 914 3.03 -19.67 17.40
C LEU A 914 4.35 -18.99 17.79
N SER A 915 5.20 -18.69 16.81
CA SER A 915 6.43 -17.92 17.03
C SER A 915 6.15 -16.44 16.91
N LEU A 916 6.41 -15.68 17.98
CA LEU A 916 6.24 -14.23 18.00
C LEU A 916 7.10 -13.53 16.93
N MET A 917 8.34 -14.00 16.75
CA MET A 917 9.26 -13.47 15.76
C MET A 917 8.78 -13.77 14.33
N ALA A 918 8.18 -14.94 14.07
CA ALA A 918 7.63 -15.27 12.75
C ALA A 918 6.43 -14.38 12.40
N LEU A 919 5.55 -14.12 13.37
CA LEU A 919 4.41 -13.22 13.19
C LEU A 919 4.85 -11.78 12.87
N ASP A 920 5.90 -11.29 13.53
CA ASP A 920 6.47 -9.98 13.21
C ASP A 920 7.19 -9.98 11.85
N PHE A 921 7.89 -11.05 11.47
CA PHE A 921 8.50 -11.18 10.13
C PHE A 921 7.45 -11.10 9.01
N ASP A 922 6.24 -11.62 9.28
CA ASP A 922 5.10 -11.55 8.37
C ASP A 922 4.30 -10.23 8.54
N ASP A 923 4.86 -9.20 9.18
CA ASP A 923 4.27 -7.87 9.40
C ASP A 923 2.90 -7.88 10.12
N TYR A 924 2.57 -8.91 10.91
CA TYR A 924 1.37 -8.86 11.72
C TYR A 924 1.52 -7.79 12.82
N THR A 925 0.43 -7.09 13.11
CA THR A 925 0.33 -6.05 14.16
C THR A 925 -0.63 -6.46 15.28
N GLU A 926 -1.47 -7.47 15.06
CA GLU A 926 -2.38 -8.02 16.07
C GLU A 926 -2.46 -9.55 15.97
N VAL A 927 -2.51 -10.24 17.11
CA VAL A 927 -2.91 -11.66 17.21
C VAL A 927 -4.32 -11.74 17.79
N PHE A 928 -5.27 -12.23 16.99
CA PHE A 928 -6.66 -12.39 17.37
C PHE A 928 -7.00 -13.87 17.63
N VAL A 929 -7.12 -14.25 18.90
CA VAL A 929 -7.43 -15.62 19.34
C VAL A 929 -8.91 -15.93 19.12
N THR A 930 -9.18 -16.88 18.23
CA THR A 930 -10.55 -17.26 17.81
C THR A 930 -11.03 -18.61 18.35
N ASP A 931 -10.13 -19.45 18.85
CA ASP A 931 -10.40 -20.81 19.34
C ASP A 931 -9.60 -21.13 20.62
N GLY A 932 -10.02 -22.17 21.36
CA GLY A 932 -9.87 -22.31 22.81
C GLY A 932 -8.47 -22.45 23.41
N ASN A 933 -7.43 -22.87 22.68
CA ASN A 933 -6.06 -22.92 23.22
C ASN A 933 -5.06 -22.37 22.20
N CYS A 934 -4.18 -21.47 22.63
CA CYS A 934 -3.10 -20.91 21.83
C CYS A 934 -1.84 -20.81 22.69
N ALA A 935 -0.66 -20.98 22.12
CA ALA A 935 0.61 -20.68 22.77
C ALA A 935 1.43 -19.76 21.89
N LEU A 936 1.99 -18.69 22.46
CA LEU A 936 2.95 -17.82 21.81
C LEU A 936 4.31 -18.00 22.48
N LYS A 937 5.33 -18.16 21.64
CA LYS A 937 6.71 -18.34 22.06
C LYS A 937 7.55 -17.17 21.58
N GLY A 938 8.19 -16.49 22.52
CA GLY A 938 9.12 -15.40 22.26
C GLY A 938 10.54 -15.88 21.97
N THR A 939 11.41 -14.93 21.66
CA THR A 939 12.85 -15.14 21.48
C THR A 939 13.58 -14.21 22.44
N GLU A 940 14.59 -14.71 23.13
CA GLU A 940 15.35 -13.93 24.10
C GLU A 940 16.03 -12.72 23.42
N GLY A 941 15.88 -11.53 24.01
CA GLY A 941 16.40 -10.27 23.45
C GLY A 941 15.56 -9.68 22.30
N TYR A 942 14.44 -10.31 21.95
CA TYR A 942 13.52 -9.82 20.93
C TYR A 942 12.24 -9.27 21.55
N THR A 943 11.83 -8.06 21.16
CA THR A 943 10.59 -7.41 21.61
C THR A 943 9.72 -7.08 20.39
N SER A 944 8.48 -7.55 20.41
CA SER A 944 7.49 -7.33 19.36
C SER A 944 6.57 -6.16 19.68
N SER A 945 6.05 -5.45 18.67
CA SER A 945 4.98 -4.44 18.86
C SER A 945 3.56 -4.98 18.68
N LEU A 946 3.40 -6.31 18.58
CA LEU A 946 2.10 -6.98 18.48
C LEU A 946 1.20 -6.72 19.69
N CYS A 947 -0.08 -6.49 19.42
CA CYS A 947 -1.15 -6.58 20.42
C CYS A 947 -1.81 -7.96 20.35
N ILE A 948 -2.24 -8.52 21.49
CA ILE A 948 -2.98 -9.79 21.54
C ILE A 948 -4.42 -9.53 22.00
N LYS A 949 -5.39 -10.11 21.30
CA LYS A 949 -6.81 -10.00 21.66
C LYS A 949 -7.53 -11.33 21.48
N ASN A 950 -8.43 -11.69 22.39
CA ASN A 950 -9.33 -12.83 22.17
C ASN A 950 -10.72 -12.39 21.71
N LYS A 951 -11.41 -13.28 20.98
CA LYS A 951 -12.80 -13.11 20.55
C LYS A 951 -13.74 -12.96 21.75
N ASP A 952 -14.72 -12.06 21.62
CA ASP A 952 -15.79 -11.87 22.62
C ASP A 952 -16.59 -13.17 22.86
N GLY A 953 -16.98 -13.40 24.12
CA GLY A 953 -17.70 -14.59 24.58
C GLY A 953 -16.90 -15.89 24.53
N LEU A 954 -15.57 -15.84 24.37
CA LEU A 954 -14.71 -17.02 24.27
C LEU A 954 -14.17 -17.43 25.65
N ASP A 955 -14.20 -18.73 25.94
CA ASP A 955 -13.40 -19.32 27.02
C ASP A 955 -12.13 -19.91 26.39
N CYS A 956 -10.97 -19.31 26.68
CA CYS A 956 -9.70 -19.72 26.06
C CYS A 956 -8.53 -19.66 27.02
N ARG A 957 -7.51 -20.48 26.72
CA ARG A 957 -6.21 -20.48 27.38
C ARG A 957 -5.13 -19.99 26.42
N LEU A 958 -4.40 -18.96 26.82
CA LEU A 958 -3.26 -18.41 26.09
C LEU A 958 -2.00 -18.66 26.90
N ARG A 959 -1.07 -19.44 26.36
CA ARG A 959 0.26 -19.62 26.96
C ARG A 959 1.25 -18.61 26.38
N LEU A 960 2.00 -17.93 27.22
CA LEU A 960 3.11 -17.07 26.82
C LEU A 960 4.40 -17.67 27.37
N ASP A 961 5.30 -18.11 26.48
CA ASP A 961 6.64 -18.60 26.82
C ASP A 961 7.67 -17.56 26.40
N SER A 962 8.28 -16.89 27.38
CA SER A 962 9.42 -15.96 27.16
C SER A 962 9.12 -14.83 26.15
N VAL A 963 7.89 -14.31 26.16
CA VAL A 963 7.36 -13.29 25.24
C VAL A 963 7.66 -11.88 25.73
N SER A 964 8.14 -10.99 24.85
CA SER A 964 8.34 -9.57 25.14
C SER A 964 7.55 -8.72 24.15
N LEU A 965 6.63 -7.88 24.64
CA LEU A 965 5.80 -6.97 23.85
C LEU A 965 6.09 -5.52 24.22
N SER A 966 6.24 -4.61 23.25
CA SER A 966 6.59 -3.20 23.48
C SER A 966 5.42 -2.33 23.93
N GLY A 967 4.17 -2.70 23.56
CA GLY A 967 2.97 -1.92 23.92
C GLY A 967 2.98 -0.50 23.33
N GLU A 968 3.09 -0.38 22.00
CA GLU A 968 3.03 0.90 21.28
C GLU A 968 1.59 1.46 21.18
N ASN A 969 1.44 2.76 20.89
CA ASN A 969 0.16 3.45 20.60
C ASN A 969 -0.87 3.62 21.74
N ASN A 970 -0.45 3.64 23.01
CA ASN A 970 -1.36 3.77 24.16
C ASN A 970 -2.44 2.67 24.26
N GLU A 971 -2.26 1.54 23.60
CA GLU A 971 -3.16 0.39 23.68
C GLU A 971 -2.63 -0.67 24.66
N ALA A 972 -3.53 -1.51 25.18
CA ALA A 972 -3.16 -2.64 26.03
C ALA A 972 -2.40 -3.69 25.21
N SER A 973 -1.35 -4.29 25.77
CA SER A 973 -0.62 -5.40 25.14
C SER A 973 -1.51 -6.64 24.99
N ILE A 974 -2.42 -6.84 25.93
CA ILE A 974 -3.40 -7.94 25.89
C ILE A 974 -4.80 -7.38 26.15
N ILE A 975 -5.76 -7.68 25.29
CA ILE A 975 -7.15 -7.24 25.38
C ILE A 975 -8.07 -8.45 25.55
N VAL A 976 -8.70 -8.57 26.72
CA VAL A 976 -9.68 -9.62 26.98
C VAL A 976 -11.02 -9.28 26.31
N GLY A 977 -11.53 -10.19 25.49
CA GLY A 977 -12.82 -10.04 24.82
C GLY A 977 -13.98 -9.87 25.82
N LYS A 978 -14.99 -9.09 25.47
CA LYS A 978 -16.17 -8.87 26.34
C LYS A 978 -16.91 -10.19 26.59
N GLY A 979 -17.35 -10.43 27.82
CA GLY A 979 -18.04 -11.68 28.18
C GLY A 979 -17.18 -12.94 28.11
N SER A 980 -15.86 -12.79 27.96
CA SER A 980 -14.92 -13.91 27.76
C SER A 980 -14.25 -14.32 29.06
N ARG A 981 -13.73 -15.54 29.09
CA ARG A 981 -12.79 -16.01 30.10
C ARG A 981 -11.45 -16.30 29.44
N LEU A 982 -10.41 -15.60 29.86
CA LEU A 982 -9.03 -15.82 29.41
C LEU A 982 -8.21 -16.41 30.55
N THR A 983 -7.68 -17.62 30.37
CA THR A 983 -6.62 -18.17 31.22
C THR A 983 -5.26 -17.86 30.59
N LEU A 984 -4.49 -16.95 31.19
CA LEU A 984 -3.16 -16.58 30.73
C LEU A 984 -2.11 -17.43 31.47
N GLU A 985 -1.46 -18.34 30.77
CA GLU A 985 -0.43 -19.24 31.32
C GLU A 985 0.97 -18.70 31.03
N ILE A 986 1.69 -18.29 32.07
CA ILE A 986 3.03 -17.68 31.98
C ILE A 986 4.12 -18.74 32.18
N GLU A 987 5.00 -18.87 31.19
CA GLU A 987 6.23 -19.66 31.22
C GLU A 987 7.44 -18.77 30.86
N GLY A 988 8.58 -18.99 31.52
CA GLY A 988 9.77 -18.17 31.31
C GLY A 988 9.60 -16.73 31.81
N ASN A 989 10.23 -15.77 31.13
CA ASN A 989 10.15 -14.34 31.46
C ASN A 989 9.27 -13.61 30.44
N VAL A 990 8.09 -13.17 30.85
CA VAL A 990 7.18 -12.39 29.99
C VAL A 990 7.28 -10.92 30.34
N LEU A 991 7.55 -10.07 29.35
CA LEU A 991 7.64 -8.61 29.50
C LEU A 991 6.55 -7.94 28.65
N LEU A 992 5.72 -7.09 29.28
CA LEU A 992 4.70 -6.29 28.60
C LEU A 992 4.99 -4.80 28.81
N GLY A 993 5.18 -4.07 27.72
CA GLY A 993 5.29 -2.61 27.73
C GLY A 993 3.94 -1.88 27.79
N GLY A 994 2.83 -2.62 27.66
CA GLY A 994 1.46 -2.12 27.81
C GLY A 994 0.67 -2.94 28.84
N SER A 995 -0.58 -2.52 29.08
CA SER A 995 -1.46 -3.10 30.10
C SER A 995 -2.16 -4.40 29.65
N ILE A 996 -2.84 -5.06 30.59
CA ILE A 996 -3.81 -6.14 30.30
C ILE A 996 -5.22 -5.61 30.54
N SER A 997 -5.99 -5.43 29.46
CA SER A 997 -7.35 -4.92 29.51
C SER A 997 -8.35 -6.03 29.83
N VAL A 998 -9.06 -5.89 30.95
CA VAL A 998 -10.13 -6.78 31.44
C VAL A 998 -11.40 -5.94 31.60
N PRO A 999 -12.21 -5.77 30.54
CA PRO A 999 -13.41 -4.95 30.60
C PRO A 999 -14.50 -5.60 31.47
N THR A 1000 -15.48 -4.80 31.90
CA THR A 1000 -16.67 -5.27 32.63
C THR A 1000 -17.28 -6.52 32.01
N GLY A 1001 -17.50 -7.54 32.85
CA GLY A 1001 -18.09 -8.82 32.43
C GLY A 1001 -17.11 -9.79 31.75
N ALA A 1002 -15.81 -9.49 31.69
CA ALA A 1002 -14.76 -10.44 31.33
C ALA A 1002 -14.13 -11.09 32.58
N TRP A 1003 -13.48 -12.23 32.40
CA TRP A 1003 -12.72 -12.96 33.41
C TRP A 1003 -11.28 -13.18 32.94
N LEU A 1004 -10.32 -12.84 33.78
CA LEU A 1004 -8.90 -13.12 33.57
C LEU A 1004 -8.38 -14.01 34.70
N ASP A 1005 -7.81 -15.16 34.36
CA ASP A 1005 -7.07 -16.04 35.27
C ASP A 1005 -5.60 -16.07 34.86
N ILE A 1006 -4.69 -15.45 35.61
CA ILE A 1006 -3.25 -15.54 35.38
C ILE A 1006 -2.68 -16.71 36.18
N VAL A 1007 -2.03 -17.65 35.50
CA VAL A 1007 -1.46 -18.87 36.11
C VAL A 1007 -0.08 -19.12 35.52
N GLY A 1008 0.70 -20.02 36.11
CA GLY A 1008 1.97 -20.47 35.55
C GLY A 1008 3.08 -20.54 36.57
N LYS A 1009 4.32 -20.67 36.07
CA LYS A 1009 5.55 -20.73 36.88
C LYS A 1009 6.61 -19.72 36.44
N GLY A 1010 6.33 -18.95 35.39
CA GLY A 1010 7.21 -17.89 34.90
C GLY A 1010 6.96 -16.56 35.60
N ASP A 1011 7.78 -15.57 35.26
CA ASP A 1011 7.70 -14.21 35.77
C ASP A 1011 6.99 -13.31 34.74
N LEU A 1012 6.08 -12.45 35.22
CA LEU A 1012 5.36 -11.48 34.40
C LEU A 1012 5.74 -10.07 34.85
N MET A 1013 6.40 -9.32 33.96
CA MET A 1013 6.81 -7.94 34.18
C MET A 1013 6.02 -6.99 33.28
N MET A 1014 5.49 -5.91 33.86
CA MET A 1014 4.73 -4.88 33.15
C MET A 1014 5.35 -3.50 33.41
N ARG A 1015 5.61 -2.73 32.34
CA ARG A 1015 6.21 -1.39 32.44
C ARG A 1015 5.51 -0.41 31.50
N SER A 1016 4.85 0.61 32.04
CA SER A 1016 4.11 1.61 31.25
C SER A 1016 4.42 3.05 31.69
N TYR A 1017 4.53 3.97 30.72
CA TYR A 1017 4.81 5.40 30.94
C TYR A 1017 3.75 6.29 30.24
N MET A 1018 2.54 6.37 30.79
CA MET A 1018 1.39 7.07 30.16
C MET A 1018 0.58 7.89 31.16
N THR A 1019 -0.05 8.99 30.72
CA THR A 1019 -0.78 9.93 31.59
C THR A 1019 -1.94 9.31 32.38
N GLN A 1020 -2.73 8.43 31.76
CA GLN A 1020 -3.73 7.61 32.43
C GLN A 1020 -3.40 6.15 32.12
N SER A 1021 -3.13 5.35 33.13
CA SER A 1021 -2.61 4.00 32.92
C SER A 1021 -3.12 3.04 33.98
N TYR A 1022 -3.07 1.76 33.64
CA TYR A 1022 -3.40 0.66 34.52
C TYR A 1022 -2.50 -0.53 34.22
N GLY A 1023 -2.28 -1.41 35.20
CA GLY A 1023 -1.55 -2.66 34.98
C GLY A 1023 -2.50 -3.71 34.43
N ILE A 1024 -3.36 -4.23 35.30
CA ILE A 1024 -4.33 -5.27 34.96
C ILE A 1024 -5.74 -4.79 35.32
N GLY A 1025 -6.62 -4.72 34.33
CA GLY A 1025 -8.02 -4.30 34.52
C GLY A 1025 -8.47 -3.28 33.50
N SER A 1026 -8.86 -2.08 33.90
CA SER A 1026 -9.34 -1.06 32.95
C SER A 1026 -8.78 0.32 33.27
N ASP A 1027 -8.94 1.24 32.33
CA ASP A 1027 -8.56 2.63 32.55
C ASP A 1027 -9.36 3.27 33.71
N PRO A 1028 -8.85 4.39 34.28
CA PRO A 1028 -9.47 5.10 35.39
C PRO A 1028 -10.93 5.55 35.17
N LEU A 1029 -11.41 5.61 33.92
CA LEU A 1029 -12.76 6.06 33.56
C LEU A 1029 -13.67 4.90 33.10
N SER A 1030 -13.17 3.67 33.10
CA SER A 1030 -13.90 2.49 32.65
C SER A 1030 -14.13 1.49 33.78
N GLY A 1031 -15.05 0.55 33.54
CA GLY A 1031 -15.26 -0.56 34.45
C GLY A 1031 -14.41 -1.79 34.13
N TYR A 1032 -13.97 -2.50 35.18
CA TYR A 1032 -13.13 -3.69 35.06
C TYR A 1032 -13.89 -4.99 35.38
N GLY A 1033 -13.41 -6.11 34.85
CA GLY A 1033 -13.98 -7.46 35.04
C GLY A 1033 -13.50 -8.20 36.30
N MET A 1034 -13.56 -9.53 36.28
CA MET A 1034 -12.98 -10.40 37.30
C MET A 1034 -11.50 -10.64 37.02
N ILE A 1035 -10.64 -10.45 38.02
CA ILE A 1035 -9.19 -10.58 37.90
C ILE A 1035 -8.69 -11.56 38.97
N ASN A 1036 -8.15 -12.70 38.54
CA ASN A 1036 -7.55 -13.70 39.42
C ASN A 1036 -6.07 -13.87 39.06
N VAL A 1037 -5.18 -13.72 40.04
CA VAL A 1037 -3.72 -13.84 39.87
C VAL A 1037 -3.22 -15.00 40.73
N HIS A 1038 -2.96 -16.15 40.10
CA HIS A 1038 -2.53 -17.40 40.71
C HIS A 1038 -1.19 -17.89 40.12
N LEU A 1039 -0.20 -17.02 40.14
CA LEU A 1039 1.12 -17.24 39.56
C LEU A 1039 2.07 -17.85 40.59
N ASN A 1040 2.71 -18.98 40.26
CA ASN A 1040 3.78 -19.57 41.10
C ASN A 1040 5.17 -18.99 40.74
N GLY A 1041 5.19 -17.74 40.31
CA GLY A 1041 6.35 -16.95 39.91
C GLY A 1041 6.09 -15.49 40.29
N ARG A 1042 6.93 -14.56 39.84
CA ARG A 1042 6.83 -13.15 40.23
C ARG A 1042 5.94 -12.34 39.29
N LEU A 1043 5.06 -11.49 39.84
CA LEU A 1043 4.35 -10.46 39.10
C LEU A 1043 4.90 -9.07 39.47
N ASP A 1044 5.49 -8.37 38.51
CA ASP A 1044 6.01 -7.01 38.69
C ASP A 1044 5.24 -6.01 37.82
N ILE A 1045 4.64 -5.00 38.44
CA ILE A 1045 3.92 -3.92 37.76
C ILE A 1045 4.59 -2.59 38.11
N SER A 1046 5.16 -1.91 37.11
CA SER A 1046 5.77 -0.58 37.27
C SER A 1046 5.12 0.42 36.32
N ILE A 1047 4.45 1.44 36.88
CA ILE A 1047 3.68 2.41 36.09
C ILE A 1047 3.98 3.84 36.56
N ASP A 1048 4.26 4.72 35.60
CA ASP A 1048 4.43 6.16 35.83
C ASP A 1048 3.40 6.95 35.02
N GLY A 1049 2.57 7.74 35.69
CA GLY A 1049 1.44 8.46 35.09
C GLY A 1049 0.69 9.38 36.05
N GLU A 1050 -0.26 10.18 35.57
CA GLU A 1050 -1.01 11.11 36.44
C GLU A 1050 -2.05 10.37 37.31
N HIS A 1051 -2.81 9.47 36.68
CA HIS A 1051 -3.77 8.58 37.35
C HIS A 1051 -3.42 7.13 37.03
N CYS A 1052 -3.04 6.35 38.04
CA CYS A 1052 -2.59 4.97 37.84
C CYS A 1052 -3.26 3.98 38.78
N ILE A 1053 -3.59 2.82 38.22
CA ILE A 1053 -4.14 1.69 38.96
C ILE A 1053 -3.26 0.46 38.70
N GLY A 1054 -2.70 -0.18 39.72
CA GLY A 1054 -1.91 -1.40 39.51
C GLY A 1054 -2.80 -2.54 39.03
N ILE A 1055 -3.76 -2.95 39.87
CA ILE A 1055 -4.75 -3.98 39.56
C ILE A 1055 -6.16 -3.46 39.92
N GLY A 1056 -7.04 -3.37 38.91
CA GLY A 1056 -8.41 -2.88 39.07
C GLY A 1056 -8.85 -1.89 37.98
N GLY A 1057 -9.63 -0.87 38.33
CA GLY A 1057 -10.15 0.08 37.33
C GLY A 1057 -10.97 1.24 37.91
N GLY A 1058 -11.61 2.03 37.04
CA GLY A 1058 -12.46 3.15 37.46
C GLY A 1058 -13.65 2.70 38.31
N PHE A 1059 -14.45 1.77 37.79
CA PHE A 1059 -15.65 1.24 38.50
C PHE A 1059 -15.74 -0.30 38.43
N ALA A 1060 -16.05 -0.95 39.55
CA ALA A 1060 -16.35 -2.36 39.65
C ALA A 1060 -17.83 -2.60 39.35
N SER A 1061 -18.11 -3.65 38.58
CA SER A 1061 -19.47 -4.19 38.44
C SER A 1061 -19.80 -5.13 39.61
N PRO A 1062 -21.07 -5.51 39.85
CA PRO A 1062 -21.43 -6.42 40.94
C PRO A 1062 -20.70 -7.78 40.94
N ASN A 1063 -20.16 -8.19 39.78
CA ASN A 1063 -19.42 -9.44 39.62
C ASN A 1063 -17.90 -9.25 39.52
N SER A 1064 -17.41 -8.01 39.59
CA SER A 1064 -15.97 -7.71 39.53
C SER A 1064 -15.35 -7.96 40.90
N LYS A 1065 -14.35 -8.83 40.96
CA LYS A 1065 -13.51 -9.04 42.15
C LYS A 1065 -12.06 -9.18 41.74
N ILE A 1066 -11.17 -8.89 42.69
CA ILE A 1066 -9.73 -9.07 42.54
C ILE A 1066 -9.30 -10.16 43.54
N GLU A 1067 -8.79 -11.28 43.03
CA GLU A 1067 -8.22 -12.36 43.83
C GLU A 1067 -6.74 -12.53 43.52
N ILE A 1068 -5.88 -12.47 44.54
CA ILE A 1068 -4.43 -12.61 44.41
C ILE A 1068 -3.99 -13.75 45.33
N CYS A 1069 -3.44 -14.81 44.74
CA CYS A 1069 -2.85 -15.95 45.43
C CYS A 1069 -1.56 -16.37 44.70
N SER A 1070 -0.51 -15.56 44.82
CA SER A 1070 0.78 -15.71 44.11
C SER A 1070 1.95 -15.52 45.06
N GLU A 1071 3.10 -16.15 44.81
CA GLU A 1071 4.23 -16.12 45.76
C GLU A 1071 4.74 -14.69 46.02
N ASP A 1072 5.08 -13.94 44.97
CA ASP A 1072 5.58 -12.57 45.04
C ASP A 1072 4.86 -11.67 44.02
N VAL A 1073 4.30 -10.56 44.50
CA VAL A 1073 3.68 -9.51 43.68
C VAL A 1073 4.27 -8.16 44.06
N ASP A 1074 4.84 -7.42 43.12
CA ASP A 1074 5.43 -6.10 43.30
C ASP A 1074 4.71 -5.07 42.44
N ILE A 1075 4.19 -4.01 43.06
CA ILE A 1075 3.46 -2.94 42.38
C ILE A 1075 4.11 -1.60 42.74
N GLU A 1076 4.81 -1.01 41.79
CA GLU A 1076 5.43 0.30 41.90
C GLU A 1076 4.70 1.32 41.02
N LEU A 1077 4.12 2.35 41.65
CA LEU A 1077 3.41 3.41 40.96
C LEU A 1077 4.02 4.78 41.27
N ALA A 1078 4.20 5.63 40.26
CA ALA A 1078 4.61 7.02 40.41
C ALA A 1078 3.62 7.95 39.70
N GLY A 1079 3.31 9.11 40.30
CA GLY A 1079 2.28 9.98 39.71
C GLY A 1079 1.59 11.00 40.61
N LYS A 1080 0.31 11.29 40.35
CA LYS A 1080 -0.51 12.17 41.21
C LYS A 1080 -1.53 11.41 42.03
N HIS A 1081 -2.37 10.58 41.41
CA HIS A 1081 -3.45 9.84 42.06
C HIS A 1081 -3.30 8.34 41.78
N LEU A 1082 -2.89 7.58 42.79
CA LEU A 1082 -2.44 6.19 42.62
C LEU A 1082 -3.21 5.23 43.51
N ILE A 1083 -3.54 4.06 42.95
CA ILE A 1083 -4.11 2.92 43.70
C ILE A 1083 -3.37 1.65 43.28
N CYS A 1084 -2.66 0.96 44.18
CA CYS A 1084 -1.98 -0.29 43.82
C CYS A 1084 -3.01 -1.39 43.50
N VAL A 1085 -4.01 -1.59 44.36
CA VAL A 1085 -5.09 -2.57 44.14
C VAL A 1085 -6.45 -1.99 44.53
N GLY A 1086 -7.39 -1.92 43.59
CA GLY A 1086 -8.76 -1.52 43.90
C GLY A 1086 -9.49 -0.71 42.82
N ALA A 1087 -10.33 0.24 43.24
CA ALA A 1087 -11.18 1.01 42.34
C ALA A 1087 -11.22 2.50 42.69
N ILE A 1088 -11.51 3.37 41.72
CA ILE A 1088 -11.59 4.81 41.98
C ILE A 1088 -12.99 5.20 42.48
N ASP A 1089 -14.02 4.91 41.68
CA ASP A 1089 -15.35 5.52 41.84
C ASP A 1089 -16.47 4.50 42.14
N SER A 1090 -16.13 3.34 42.70
CA SER A 1090 -17.10 2.27 43.03
C SER A 1090 -16.70 1.43 44.22
N ASP A 1091 -17.64 0.57 44.66
CA ASP A 1091 -17.34 -0.50 45.60
C ASP A 1091 -16.32 -1.48 44.98
N THR A 1092 -15.51 -2.13 45.81
CA THR A 1092 -14.51 -3.10 45.36
C THR A 1092 -14.35 -4.24 46.36
N SER A 1093 -14.14 -5.46 45.84
CA SER A 1093 -13.89 -6.65 46.66
C SER A 1093 -12.53 -7.22 46.30
N VAL A 1094 -11.65 -7.31 47.30
CA VAL A 1094 -10.26 -7.74 47.14
C VAL A 1094 -9.99 -8.90 48.10
N THR A 1095 -9.43 -9.99 47.58
CA THR A 1095 -9.02 -11.16 48.36
C THR A 1095 -7.56 -11.46 48.09
N ILE A 1096 -6.74 -11.54 49.14
CA ILE A 1096 -5.31 -11.84 49.04
C ILE A 1096 -5.01 -13.04 49.96
N ARG A 1097 -4.40 -14.09 49.43
CA ARG A 1097 -4.03 -15.28 50.20
C ARG A 1097 -2.62 -15.74 49.87
N ASP A 1098 -1.90 -16.24 50.87
CA ASP A 1098 -0.59 -16.90 50.69
C ASP A 1098 0.37 -16.10 49.79
N THR A 1099 0.33 -14.76 49.89
CA THR A 1099 1.01 -13.85 48.95
C THR A 1099 1.93 -12.89 49.69
N ARG A 1100 3.11 -12.62 49.10
CA ARG A 1100 3.94 -11.47 49.47
C ARG A 1100 3.67 -10.32 48.50
N LEU A 1101 2.94 -9.31 48.95
CA LEU A 1101 2.55 -8.13 48.16
C LEU A 1101 3.38 -6.92 48.59
N LEU A 1102 4.27 -6.49 47.70
CA LEU A 1102 5.05 -5.26 47.80
C LEU A 1102 4.32 -4.16 47.01
N MET A 1103 4.11 -3.02 47.65
CA MET A 1103 3.45 -1.86 47.08
C MET A 1103 4.32 -0.64 47.31
N SER A 1104 4.58 0.15 46.28
CA SER A 1104 5.35 1.38 46.37
C SER A 1104 4.65 2.52 45.64
N THR A 1105 4.46 3.67 46.29
CA THR A 1105 3.81 4.84 45.66
C THR A 1105 4.54 6.15 45.92
N HIS A 1106 4.83 6.90 44.85
CA HIS A 1106 5.36 8.26 44.92
C HIS A 1106 4.39 9.26 44.29
N CYS A 1107 3.63 10.02 45.10
CA CYS A 1107 2.46 10.74 44.60
C CYS A 1107 1.96 11.97 45.39
N VAL A 1108 0.85 12.57 44.95
CA VAL A 1108 0.07 13.53 45.74
C VAL A 1108 -0.93 12.75 46.62
N GLU A 1109 -1.72 11.88 46.02
CA GLU A 1109 -2.68 11.00 46.68
C GLU A 1109 -2.38 9.54 46.31
N GLY A 1110 -2.15 8.70 47.30
CA GLY A 1110 -1.74 7.31 47.11
C GLY A 1110 -2.47 6.36 48.04
N MET A 1111 -2.90 5.23 47.48
CA MET A 1111 -3.51 4.14 48.22
C MET A 1111 -2.85 2.81 47.86
N GLY A 1112 -2.48 2.02 48.87
CA GLY A 1112 -2.07 0.63 48.67
C GLY A 1112 -3.26 -0.20 48.18
N ILE A 1113 -4.22 -0.45 49.06
CA ILE A 1113 -5.43 -1.22 48.75
C ILE A 1113 -6.67 -0.41 49.12
N GLY A 1114 -7.62 -0.28 48.20
CA GLY A 1114 -8.94 0.23 48.58
C GLY A 1114 -9.75 0.91 47.48
N SER A 1115 -10.65 1.80 47.91
CA SER A 1115 -11.51 2.57 47.01
C SER A 1115 -11.51 4.05 47.34
N SER A 1116 -11.45 4.91 46.32
CA SER A 1116 -11.47 6.36 46.54
C SER A 1116 -12.87 6.88 46.92
N LYS A 1117 -13.93 6.43 46.25
CA LYS A 1117 -15.32 6.92 46.46
C LYS A 1117 -16.36 5.83 46.77
N GLY A 1118 -16.00 4.55 46.80
CA GLY A 1118 -16.93 3.45 47.10
C GLY A 1118 -16.57 2.64 48.34
N GLU A 1119 -17.23 1.50 48.54
CA GLU A 1119 -16.99 0.58 49.65
C GLU A 1119 -15.84 -0.40 49.39
N LEU A 1120 -15.20 -0.90 50.45
CA LEU A 1120 -14.16 -1.92 50.36
C LEU A 1120 -14.60 -3.18 51.13
N ASP A 1121 -14.59 -4.35 50.50
CA ASP A 1121 -14.65 -5.65 51.18
C ASP A 1121 -13.33 -6.40 50.95
N LEU A 1122 -12.43 -6.30 51.93
CA LEU A 1122 -11.08 -6.85 51.89
C LEU A 1122 -10.97 -8.08 52.79
N LEU A 1123 -10.41 -9.17 52.23
CA LEU A 1123 -9.96 -10.35 52.96
C LEU A 1123 -8.47 -10.61 52.67
N VAL A 1124 -7.66 -10.68 53.71
CA VAL A 1124 -6.24 -11.05 53.61
C VAL A 1124 -5.96 -12.21 54.57
N GLU A 1125 -5.40 -13.31 54.05
CA GLU A 1125 -5.06 -14.50 54.84
C GLU A 1125 -3.61 -14.96 54.56
N ASN A 1126 -2.85 -15.28 55.61
CA ASN A 1126 -1.50 -15.86 55.52
C ASN A 1126 -0.53 -15.13 54.56
N SER A 1127 -0.53 -13.80 54.58
CA SER A 1127 0.16 -12.98 53.58
C SER A 1127 1.08 -11.94 54.23
N GLU A 1128 2.08 -11.47 53.49
CA GLU A 1128 2.95 -10.34 53.86
C GLU A 1128 2.60 -9.15 52.98
N LEU A 1129 2.16 -8.05 53.57
CA LEU A 1129 1.86 -6.80 52.87
C LEU A 1129 2.93 -5.76 53.25
N LYS A 1130 3.67 -5.27 52.27
CA LYS A 1130 4.63 -4.20 52.47
C LYS A 1130 4.26 -2.98 51.65
N TYR A 1131 4.16 -1.81 52.27
CA TYR A 1131 3.84 -0.56 51.60
C TYR A 1131 4.89 0.52 51.89
N ASP A 1132 5.57 1.00 50.86
CA ASP A 1132 6.48 2.16 50.93
C ASP A 1132 5.88 3.35 50.15
N ALA A 1133 5.61 4.45 50.83
CA ALA A 1133 4.83 5.52 50.23
C ALA A 1133 5.28 6.91 50.65
N SER A 1134 5.29 7.82 49.67
CA SER A 1134 5.56 9.24 49.90
C SER A 1134 4.56 10.12 49.15
N GLY A 1135 3.96 11.10 49.82
CA GLY A 1135 3.06 12.05 49.18
C GLY A 1135 2.34 13.03 50.10
N ASP A 1136 1.24 13.64 49.64
CA ASP A 1136 0.41 14.53 50.48
C ASP A 1136 -0.62 13.73 51.30
N ASN A 1137 -1.41 12.89 50.64
CA ASN A 1137 -2.43 12.03 51.24
C ASN A 1137 -2.11 10.57 50.95
N ILE A 1138 -1.66 9.82 51.96
CA ILE A 1138 -1.20 8.44 51.78
C ILE A 1138 -2.01 7.50 52.66
N SER A 1139 -2.48 6.39 52.07
CA SER A 1139 -3.27 5.38 52.76
C SER A 1139 -2.79 3.96 52.45
N CYS A 1140 -2.55 3.11 53.45
CA CYS A 1140 -2.15 1.72 53.18
C CYS A 1140 -3.36 0.85 52.79
N ILE A 1141 -4.39 0.80 53.63
CA ILE A 1141 -5.67 0.10 53.36
C ILE A 1141 -6.80 1.07 53.71
N CYS A 1142 -7.58 1.56 52.74
CA CYS A 1142 -8.47 2.68 53.01
C CYS A 1142 -9.73 2.77 52.15
N VAL A 1143 -10.75 3.46 52.70
CA VAL A 1143 -11.87 4.05 51.96
C VAL A 1143 -11.88 5.57 52.21
N SER A 1144 -11.71 6.39 51.16
CA SER A 1144 -11.45 7.83 51.33
C SER A 1144 -12.67 8.77 51.35
N ASP A 1145 -13.89 8.30 51.09
CA ASP A 1145 -15.13 9.11 51.19
C ASP A 1145 -16.02 8.64 52.38
N LYS A 1146 -17.21 9.22 52.60
CA LYS A 1146 -18.20 8.89 53.66
C LYS A 1146 -18.83 7.48 53.54
N LYS A 1147 -18.10 6.51 53.01
CA LYS A 1147 -18.56 5.16 52.66
C LYS A 1147 -18.00 4.12 53.63
N SER A 1148 -18.58 2.93 53.61
CA SER A 1148 -18.19 1.88 54.55
C SER A 1148 -17.04 1.03 54.02
N GLY A 1149 -16.11 0.65 54.89
CA GLY A 1149 -14.98 -0.23 54.56
C GLY A 1149 -14.90 -1.40 55.52
N LYS A 1150 -14.69 -2.61 55.03
CA LYS A 1150 -14.51 -3.83 55.82
C LYS A 1150 -13.18 -4.47 55.45
N ALA A 1151 -12.33 -4.68 56.45
CA ALA A 1151 -11.05 -5.36 56.30
C ALA A 1151 -10.98 -6.54 57.28
N VAL A 1152 -10.80 -7.74 56.76
CA VAL A 1152 -10.58 -8.97 57.53
C VAL A 1152 -9.17 -9.47 57.27
N LEU A 1153 -8.35 -9.50 58.30
CA LEU A 1153 -6.93 -9.87 58.25
C LEU A 1153 -6.69 -11.10 59.13
N ARG A 1154 -6.03 -12.14 58.62
CA ARG A 1154 -5.76 -13.36 59.38
C ARG A 1154 -4.36 -13.88 59.10
N GLY A 1155 -3.52 -14.00 60.13
CA GLY A 1155 -2.15 -14.50 59.93
C GLY A 1155 -1.34 -13.62 58.99
N THR A 1156 -1.60 -12.30 58.98
CA THR A 1156 -1.01 -11.36 58.03
C THR A 1156 0.06 -10.50 58.71
N GLU A 1157 1.19 -10.33 58.05
CA GLU A 1157 2.19 -9.32 58.43
C GLU A 1157 2.00 -8.07 57.58
N ILE A 1158 1.89 -6.91 58.21
CA ILE A 1158 1.69 -5.62 57.54
C ILE A 1158 2.82 -4.68 57.95
N SER A 1159 3.67 -4.37 56.98
CA SER A 1159 4.81 -3.45 57.12
C SER A 1159 4.59 -2.20 56.27
N ALA A 1160 4.32 -1.04 56.88
CA ALA A 1160 4.06 0.19 56.14
C ALA A 1160 5.04 1.30 56.53
N THR A 1161 5.74 1.89 55.57
CA THR A 1161 6.55 3.10 55.73
C THR A 1161 5.95 4.23 54.92
N MET A 1162 5.37 5.22 55.58
CA MET A 1162 4.59 6.28 54.93
C MET A 1162 5.12 7.66 55.31
N ARG A 1163 5.39 8.52 54.33
CA ARG A 1163 5.86 9.90 54.54
C ARG A 1163 4.97 10.90 53.83
N GLY A 1164 4.33 11.82 54.56
CA GLY A 1164 3.39 12.74 53.92
C GLY A 1164 2.63 13.68 54.85
N LYS A 1165 1.69 14.47 54.32
CA LYS A 1165 0.92 15.42 55.16
C LYS A 1165 -0.14 14.71 55.99
N ASN A 1166 -0.97 13.89 55.34
CA ASN A 1166 -2.06 13.14 55.95
C ASN A 1166 -1.84 11.65 55.68
N LEU A 1167 -1.67 10.87 56.75
CA LEU A 1167 -1.38 9.45 56.68
C LEU A 1167 -2.50 8.62 57.30
N MET A 1168 -2.85 7.52 56.65
CA MET A 1168 -3.78 6.52 57.18
C MET A 1168 -3.20 5.12 56.98
N ALA A 1169 -3.08 4.34 58.04
CA ALA A 1169 -2.65 2.96 57.90
C ALA A 1169 -3.81 2.07 57.44
N ILE A 1170 -4.81 1.80 58.29
CA ILE A 1170 -5.93 0.92 57.96
C ILE A 1170 -7.24 1.53 58.43
N GLY A 1171 -8.13 1.92 57.52
CA GLY A 1171 -9.31 2.65 57.98
C GLY A 1171 -10.20 3.32 56.94
N SER A 1172 -10.96 4.31 57.40
CA SER A 1172 -11.70 5.24 56.54
C SER A 1172 -11.49 6.68 57.01
N SER A 1173 -11.37 7.60 56.08
CA SER A 1173 -11.11 9.02 56.37
C SER A 1173 -12.33 9.76 56.93
N ASN A 1174 -13.53 9.45 56.45
CA ASN A 1174 -14.77 10.17 56.78
C ASN A 1174 -16.01 9.25 56.84
N GLY A 1175 -15.85 7.94 56.72
CA GLY A 1175 -16.91 6.94 56.77
C GLY A 1175 -16.70 5.88 57.86
N ASN A 1176 -17.56 4.87 57.90
CA ASN A 1176 -17.48 3.76 58.86
C ASN A 1176 -16.47 2.71 58.39
N ALA A 1177 -15.55 2.29 59.26
CA ALA A 1177 -14.68 1.15 59.00
C ALA A 1177 -14.90 -0.02 59.99
N SER A 1178 -14.90 -1.26 59.48
CA SER A 1178 -14.86 -2.49 60.27
C SER A 1178 -13.55 -3.23 60.02
N VAL A 1179 -12.62 -3.14 60.97
CA VAL A 1179 -11.31 -3.79 60.90
C VAL A 1179 -11.29 -4.98 61.85
N ASN A 1180 -11.14 -6.19 61.31
CA ASN A 1180 -11.06 -7.42 62.09
C ASN A 1180 -9.73 -8.12 61.80
N ALA A 1181 -8.81 -8.14 62.76
CA ALA A 1181 -7.50 -8.75 62.62
C ALA A 1181 -7.28 -9.88 63.64
N GLU A 1182 -6.85 -11.05 63.17
CA GLU A 1182 -6.52 -12.20 64.02
C GLU A 1182 -5.15 -12.77 63.67
N ASN A 1183 -4.28 -12.95 64.67
CA ASN A 1183 -2.90 -13.45 64.49
C ASN A 1183 -2.04 -12.58 63.54
N CYS A 1184 -2.21 -11.26 63.56
CA CYS A 1184 -1.51 -10.35 62.65
C CYS A 1184 -0.31 -9.63 63.30
N ILE A 1185 0.67 -9.25 62.48
CA ILE A 1185 1.80 -8.41 62.89
C ILE A 1185 1.69 -7.05 62.19
N PHE A 1186 1.81 -5.95 62.93
CA PHE A 1186 1.72 -4.59 62.40
C PHE A 1186 3.00 -3.80 62.69
N ASP A 1187 3.81 -3.54 61.66
CA ASP A 1187 5.01 -2.69 61.75
C ASP A 1187 4.83 -1.45 60.87
N ILE A 1188 4.32 -0.38 61.49
CA ILE A 1188 3.85 0.82 60.79
C ILE A 1188 4.68 2.01 61.23
N LEU A 1189 5.35 2.64 60.28
CA LEU A 1189 6.16 3.84 60.46
C LEU A 1189 5.53 4.97 59.63
N GLY A 1190 5.08 6.03 60.28
CA GLY A 1190 4.56 7.22 59.60
C GLY A 1190 5.23 8.51 60.04
N GLU A 1191 5.55 9.39 59.10
CA GLU A 1191 6.10 10.72 59.34
C GLU A 1191 5.27 11.77 58.60
N GLY A 1192 4.63 12.69 59.35
CA GLY A 1192 3.69 13.62 58.73
C GLY A 1192 3.07 14.67 59.64
N ALA A 1193 2.12 15.46 59.11
CA ALA A 1193 1.42 16.48 59.90
C ALA A 1193 0.23 15.89 60.68
N ARG A 1194 -0.49 14.94 60.06
CA ARG A 1194 -1.58 14.14 60.62
C ARG A 1194 -1.33 12.66 60.29
N ALA A 1195 -1.44 11.79 61.29
CA ALA A 1195 -1.27 10.35 61.10
C ALA A 1195 -2.31 9.54 61.88
N MET A 1196 -2.97 8.61 61.18
CA MET A 1196 -3.97 7.70 61.73
C MET A 1196 -3.50 6.25 61.58
N GLY A 1197 -3.57 5.49 62.67
CA GLY A 1197 -3.22 4.07 62.70
C GLY A 1197 -4.33 3.18 62.14
N LEU A 1198 -5.24 2.74 63.00
CA LEU A 1198 -6.35 1.85 62.69
C LEU A 1198 -7.68 2.51 63.09
N GLY A 1199 -8.67 2.55 62.19
CA GLY A 1199 -10.02 3.03 62.48
C GLY A 1199 -10.55 4.10 61.53
N GLY A 1200 -11.37 5.01 62.04
CA GLY A 1200 -12.05 6.05 61.28
C GLY A 1200 -12.94 6.92 62.15
N ALA A 1201 -13.15 8.17 61.74
CA ALA A 1201 -13.83 9.18 62.55
C ALA A 1201 -15.34 8.93 62.79
N ASP A 1202 -15.95 7.96 62.09
CA ASP A 1202 -17.38 7.66 62.23
C ASP A 1202 -17.67 6.88 63.53
N PRO A 1203 -18.70 7.25 64.32
CA PRO A 1203 -19.05 6.57 65.58
C PRO A 1203 -19.38 5.08 65.45
N GLU A 1204 -19.77 4.61 64.26
CA GLU A 1204 -20.09 3.19 64.02
C GLU A 1204 -18.86 2.36 63.58
N THR A 1205 -17.69 2.98 63.51
CA THR A 1205 -16.41 2.30 63.25
C THR A 1205 -16.11 1.25 64.32
N GLU A 1206 -15.66 0.07 63.92
CA GLU A 1206 -15.31 -1.05 64.80
C GLU A 1206 -13.92 -1.59 64.48
N VAL A 1207 -13.10 -1.76 65.53
CA VAL A 1207 -11.76 -2.35 65.43
C VAL A 1207 -11.65 -3.52 66.40
N ASN A 1208 -11.55 -4.74 65.86
CA ASN A 1208 -11.42 -5.98 66.63
C ASN A 1208 -10.06 -6.62 66.34
N LEU A 1209 -9.20 -6.70 67.35
CA LEU A 1209 -7.86 -7.28 67.27
C LEU A 1209 -7.75 -8.48 68.22
N LYS A 1210 -7.25 -9.60 67.71
CA LYS A 1210 -7.05 -10.83 68.49
C LYS A 1210 -5.68 -11.46 68.21
N ASN A 1211 -4.88 -11.67 69.25
CA ASN A 1211 -3.53 -12.22 69.15
C ASN A 1211 -2.63 -11.48 68.15
N CYS A 1212 -2.70 -10.14 68.15
CA CYS A 1212 -1.91 -9.31 67.24
C CYS A 1212 -0.70 -8.69 67.94
N SER A 1213 0.40 -8.48 67.23
CA SER A 1213 1.63 -7.86 67.78
C SER A 1213 2.27 -6.86 66.81
N GLY A 1214 3.27 -6.10 67.26
CA GLY A 1214 4.09 -5.28 66.35
C GLY A 1214 4.40 -3.89 66.91
N HIS A 1215 4.87 -2.97 66.06
CA HIS A 1215 5.21 -1.60 66.43
C HIS A 1215 4.56 -0.56 65.50
N ILE A 1216 3.73 0.31 66.07
CA ILE A 1216 3.19 1.48 65.37
C ILE A 1216 3.91 2.73 65.88
N LYS A 1217 4.63 3.40 65.00
CA LYS A 1217 5.39 4.62 65.31
C LYS A 1217 4.98 5.75 64.38
N PHE A 1218 4.50 6.85 64.97
CA PHE A 1218 4.21 8.09 64.26
C PHE A 1218 5.06 9.24 64.76
N SER A 1219 5.65 9.99 63.83
CA SER A 1219 6.27 11.29 64.08
C SER A 1219 5.36 12.35 63.46
N SER A 1220 4.43 12.90 64.26
CA SER A 1220 3.37 13.78 63.76
C SER A 1220 2.81 14.72 64.82
N SER A 1221 2.45 15.94 64.40
CA SER A 1221 1.83 16.96 65.27
C SER A 1221 0.42 16.60 65.73
N HIS A 1222 -0.29 15.77 64.97
CA HIS A 1222 -1.61 15.25 65.31
C HIS A 1222 -1.60 13.76 64.98
N CYS A 1223 -1.79 12.91 65.98
CA CYS A 1223 -1.76 11.46 65.77
C CYS A 1223 -2.79 10.73 66.62
N GLU A 1224 -3.48 9.79 65.99
CA GLU A 1224 -4.35 8.83 66.66
C GLU A 1224 -4.00 7.43 66.17
N VAL A 1225 -3.60 6.54 67.09
CA VAL A 1225 -3.30 5.15 66.73
C VAL A 1225 -4.57 4.34 66.54
N PHE A 1226 -5.58 4.60 67.35
CA PHE A 1226 -6.91 4.03 67.24
C PHE A 1226 -7.93 5.17 67.24
N GLU A 1227 -8.44 5.51 66.05
CA GLU A 1227 -9.49 6.51 65.89
C GLU A 1227 -10.84 5.78 65.87
N VAL A 1228 -11.35 5.43 67.06
CA VAL A 1228 -12.57 4.64 67.25
C VAL A 1228 -13.14 4.88 68.65
N ALA A 1229 -14.45 4.77 68.82
CA ALA A 1229 -15.08 4.87 70.14
C ALA A 1229 -14.59 3.75 71.09
N GLU A 1230 -14.37 4.05 72.37
CA GLU A 1230 -13.81 3.10 73.34
C GLU A 1230 -14.60 1.79 73.45
N ASP A 1231 -15.93 1.81 73.28
CA ASP A 1231 -16.79 0.62 73.33
C ASP A 1231 -16.76 -0.23 72.05
N LYS A 1232 -16.16 0.31 70.98
CA LYS A 1232 -16.03 -0.30 69.65
C LYS A 1232 -14.61 -0.78 69.33
N LEU A 1233 -13.65 -0.54 70.22
CA LEU A 1233 -12.31 -1.13 70.18
C LEU A 1233 -12.25 -2.40 71.05
N LYS A 1234 -12.01 -3.55 70.45
CA LYS A 1234 -11.78 -4.82 71.17
C LYS A 1234 -10.38 -5.34 70.91
N GLN A 1235 -9.66 -5.63 71.99
CA GLN A 1235 -8.31 -6.19 71.94
C GLN A 1235 -8.25 -7.41 72.87
N GLU A 1236 -7.92 -8.57 72.31
CA GLU A 1236 -7.75 -9.84 73.03
C GLU A 1236 -6.34 -10.37 72.76
N ASP A 1237 -5.52 -10.53 73.80
CA ASP A 1237 -4.14 -11.06 73.72
C ASP A 1237 -3.21 -10.32 72.73
N CYS A 1238 -3.33 -8.99 72.62
CA CYS A 1238 -2.49 -8.18 71.72
C CYS A 1238 -1.26 -7.54 72.42
N ASP A 1239 -0.10 -7.53 71.74
CA ASP A 1239 1.14 -6.83 72.15
C ASP A 1239 1.62 -5.85 71.05
N ILE A 1240 0.86 -4.77 70.85
CA ILE A 1240 1.19 -3.71 69.89
C ILE A 1240 1.85 -2.56 70.63
N LYS A 1241 3.13 -2.31 70.34
CA LYS A 1241 3.88 -1.18 70.89
C LYS A 1241 3.53 0.09 70.13
N ILE A 1242 3.34 1.18 70.87
CA ILE A 1242 3.03 2.50 70.31
C ILE A 1242 4.15 3.47 70.65
N SER A 1243 4.63 4.23 69.66
CA SER A 1243 5.61 5.30 69.87
C SER A 1243 5.20 6.55 69.11
N LEU A 1244 4.84 7.59 69.85
CA LEU A 1244 4.44 8.89 69.31
C LEU A 1244 5.54 9.90 69.63
N ASN A 1245 6.15 10.48 68.60
CA ASN A 1245 7.08 11.59 68.73
C ASN A 1245 6.39 12.84 68.18
N GLU A 1246 6.02 13.76 69.08
CA GLU A 1246 5.47 15.09 68.73
C GLU A 1246 6.54 16.06 68.22
#